data_AF-A0A0X3XN87-F1
#
_entry.id   AF-A0A0X3XN87-F1
#
_cell.length_a   1.000
_cell.length_b   1.000
_cell.length_c   1.000
_cell.angle_alpha   90.00
_cell.angle_beta   90.00
_cell.angle_gamma   90.00
#
_symmetry.space_group_name_H-M   'P 1'
#
loop_
_entity.id
_entity.type
_entity.pdbx_description
1 polymer ?
#
loop_
_entity_poly.entity_id
_entity_poly.type
_entity_poly.pdbx_seq_one_letter_code
_entity_poly.pdbx_strand_id
1 'polypeptide(L)'
;MNPTRRTVLIAGATAALLPSLPAHAAAKAPAGPPYASYWYPDSLPAGTPEPGITWRSLKSWRPAGDADLAFNASTVPLAPRFTPTPANPTARAGQARIQSLVSFGPTASNPSQGSATADYYALTHWAYIDELVFWGGSSGEGLILAPNAPIVDAAHRHGVPVLGNVFLPPVAYGGQLRWTRDLVQRDAAGRYPLAAKLVEVAKAYGFDGWFVNAETGGGDAALGADMLGFLRELRTRARAEGQRVTWYDAMTVNGSVSWQGALNERNEPFFQAADDMFVDFRWTAAKLASSGQRAEELNRDRHALWAGVDVESNGSDTSVDWDAIVPRDRSHVASLGLYRPEWTRNHLPADRRTPGDFHAADDRFWTGRSLDPSRPDTTDGWRAPAVSVADRSTVTRLPFASVFNTGHGLRWYEKGAVTSDTPWNHLGLQDRLPSRRWVVRTDGQRPTVTFDFEDAWHGGSSVLVAGDLDRPAVLDLYAARLPLTRDTVVELTHRTDAGRVDVELAVATADPAAPGEAPPYTYHPVTTADGWTTTTVRLTGLTGTAHALGVRLIPAGGGPVRWRLGGIAVHDAAPTPAAPSGLRVTAASGGDLRFAWNPAPGATRHHTLHRVLPDGTRRFLGGTCQHAFFTPGLRPEQGERAARFELRAVGELYTTSAPVTVTHRW
;
A
#
# COMPACT_ATOMS: atom_id res chain seq x y z
N MET A 1 30.99 18.87 -54.03
CA MET A 1 31.28 20.31 -54.04
C MET A 1 31.07 20.85 -52.63
N ASN A 2 32.10 21.39 -52.00
CA ASN A 2 31.96 22.37 -50.91
C ASN A 2 32.17 23.76 -51.51
N PRO A 3 31.48 24.81 -51.05
CA PRO A 3 32.12 25.72 -50.09
C PRO A 3 31.16 26.36 -49.05
N THR A 4 31.76 27.22 -48.23
CA THR A 4 31.43 27.66 -46.88
C THR A 4 30.99 29.14 -46.77
N ARG A 5 30.67 29.54 -45.51
CA ARG A 5 30.94 30.82 -44.81
C ARG A 5 29.83 31.89 -44.66
N ARG A 6 29.44 32.04 -43.37
CA ARG A 6 29.14 33.25 -42.56
C ARG A 6 28.93 34.59 -43.28
N THR A 7 27.88 35.33 -42.86
CA THR A 7 28.02 36.68 -42.26
C THR A 7 26.80 37.02 -41.39
N VAL A 8 27.12 37.63 -40.25
CA VAL A 8 26.27 38.19 -39.18
C VAL A 8 25.68 39.52 -39.62
N LEU A 9 24.43 39.83 -39.28
CA LEU A 9 23.96 41.21 -39.20
C LEU A 9 22.95 41.41 -38.06
N ILE A 10 23.27 42.41 -37.25
CA ILE A 10 22.62 42.90 -36.04
C ILE A 10 21.47 43.84 -36.44
N ALA A 11 20.28 43.63 -35.89
CA ALA A 11 19.23 44.63 -35.69
C ALA A 11 18.26 44.03 -34.66
N GLY A 12 18.17 44.51 -33.42
CA GLY A 12 17.62 45.80 -33.05
C GLY A 12 16.49 45.51 -32.07
N ALA A 13 16.81 45.48 -30.79
CA ALA A 13 15.86 45.19 -29.72
C ALA A 13 14.94 46.39 -29.48
N THR A 14 13.66 46.26 -29.83
CA THR A 14 12.58 47.06 -29.25
C THR A 14 11.78 46.16 -28.33
N ALA A 15 12.09 46.23 -27.04
CA ALA A 15 11.30 45.61 -26.00
C ALA A 15 9.94 46.32 -25.90
N ALA A 16 8.88 45.67 -26.40
CA ALA A 16 7.53 46.03 -26.06
C ALA A 16 7.29 45.66 -24.59
N LEU A 17 7.14 46.67 -23.73
CA LEU A 17 6.67 46.55 -22.35
C LEU A 17 5.25 45.98 -22.36
N LEU A 18 5.12 44.66 -22.25
CA LEU A 18 3.88 44.01 -21.85
C LEU A 18 3.73 44.19 -20.34
N PRO A 19 2.56 44.63 -19.85
CA PRO A 19 2.34 44.74 -18.42
C PRO A 19 2.43 43.35 -17.80
N SER A 20 3.36 43.20 -16.85
CA SER A 20 3.44 42.04 -15.98
C SER A 20 2.09 41.82 -15.32
N LEU A 21 1.40 40.73 -15.68
CA LEU A 21 0.28 40.23 -14.93
C LEU A 21 0.73 40.07 -13.46
N PRO A 22 -0.09 40.46 -12.47
CA PRO A 22 0.30 40.35 -11.08
C PRO A 22 0.59 38.88 -10.80
N ALA A 23 1.83 38.60 -10.41
CA ALA A 23 2.21 37.34 -9.81
C ALA A 23 1.21 37.10 -8.67
N HIS A 24 0.32 36.13 -8.86
CA HIS A 24 -0.51 35.67 -7.75
C HIS A 24 0.47 35.24 -6.68
N ALA A 25 0.52 35.99 -5.58
CA ALA A 25 1.33 35.65 -4.43
C ALA A 25 0.97 34.21 -4.09
N ALA A 26 1.91 33.28 -4.32
CA ALA A 26 1.76 31.92 -3.87
C ALA A 26 1.45 32.00 -2.38
N ALA A 27 0.26 31.53 -1.98
CA ALA A 27 -0.12 31.49 -0.58
C ALA A 27 1.03 30.81 0.17
N LYS A 28 1.58 31.51 1.17
CA LYS A 28 2.68 30.99 1.99
C LYS A 28 2.25 29.61 2.49
N ALA A 29 3.01 28.56 2.18
CA ALA A 29 2.65 27.20 2.56
C ALA A 29 2.35 27.18 4.08
N PRO A 30 1.20 26.64 4.51
CA PRO A 30 0.89 26.57 5.93
C PRO A 30 1.99 25.78 6.63
N ALA A 31 2.40 26.19 7.82
CA ALA A 31 3.42 25.47 8.59
C ALA A 31 2.88 24.23 9.32
N GLY A 32 1.56 23.99 9.25
CA GLY A 32 0.88 22.86 9.89
C GLY A 32 1.11 21.51 9.20
N PRO A 33 0.56 20.42 9.76
CA PRO A 33 0.68 19.07 9.19
C PRO A 33 0.05 18.97 7.79
N PRO A 34 0.68 18.24 6.85
CA PRO A 34 0.03 17.86 5.60
C PRO A 34 -0.94 16.69 5.83
N TYR A 35 -2.09 16.73 5.17
CA TYR A 35 -3.13 15.70 5.23
C TYR A 35 -3.49 15.17 3.84
N ALA A 36 -4.10 13.97 3.80
CA ALA A 36 -4.72 13.42 2.60
C ALA A 36 -5.69 14.45 2.01
N SER A 37 -5.67 14.58 0.68
CA SER A 37 -6.41 15.63 0.00
C SER A 37 -7.82 15.17 -0.34
N TYR A 38 -8.80 16.03 -0.05
CA TYR A 38 -10.20 15.79 -0.35
C TYR A 38 -10.89 17.05 -0.89
N TRP A 39 -12.00 16.82 -1.61
CA TRP A 39 -12.72 17.87 -2.31
C TRP A 39 -14.23 17.61 -2.36
N TYR A 40 -14.99 18.68 -2.58
CA TYR A 40 -16.32 18.60 -3.19
C TYR A 40 -16.17 18.73 -4.72
N PRO A 41 -17.13 18.24 -5.52
CA PRO A 41 -17.10 18.39 -6.98
C PRO A 41 -16.95 19.87 -7.40
N ASP A 42 -17.87 20.73 -6.93
CA ASP A 42 -17.76 22.19 -7.05
C ASP A 42 -18.45 22.93 -5.89
N SER A 43 -19.77 22.78 -5.75
CA SER A 43 -20.52 23.48 -4.69
C SER A 43 -20.12 23.00 -3.30
N LEU A 44 -19.85 23.95 -2.40
CA LEU A 44 -19.49 23.66 -1.02
C LEU A 44 -20.74 23.52 -0.12
N PRO A 45 -20.63 22.84 1.04
CA PRO A 45 -21.68 22.88 2.06
C PRO A 45 -21.98 24.31 2.52
N ALA A 46 -23.15 24.50 3.11
CA ALA A 46 -23.50 25.78 3.73
C ALA A 46 -22.85 25.92 5.11
N GLY A 47 -22.49 27.14 5.51
CA GLY A 47 -21.91 27.41 6.82
C GLY A 47 -20.38 27.48 6.80
N THR A 48 -19.77 27.12 7.93
CA THR A 48 -18.32 27.09 8.12
C THR A 48 -17.90 25.66 8.47
N PRO A 49 -16.81 25.13 7.89
CA PRO A 49 -16.31 23.81 8.27
C PRO A 49 -15.93 23.76 9.75
N GLU A 50 -16.08 22.58 10.37
CA GLU A 50 -15.58 22.34 11.72
C GLU A 50 -14.05 22.45 11.78
N PRO A 51 -13.45 22.70 12.97
CA PRO A 51 -12.00 22.74 13.12
C PRO A 51 -11.31 21.49 12.56
N GLY A 52 -10.28 21.67 11.74
CA GLY A 52 -9.56 20.57 11.08
C GLY A 52 -10.13 20.17 9.71
N ILE A 53 -11.28 20.72 9.31
CA ILE A 53 -11.87 20.50 7.99
C ILE A 53 -11.59 21.71 7.09
N THR A 54 -11.29 21.45 5.81
CA THR A 54 -11.14 22.48 4.78
C THR A 54 -11.95 22.11 3.55
N TRP A 55 -13.01 22.86 3.27
CA TRP A 55 -13.80 22.67 2.06
C TRP A 55 -13.09 23.25 0.83
N ARG A 56 -12.93 22.44 -0.21
CA ARG A 56 -12.28 22.81 -1.47
C ARG A 56 -13.08 22.26 -2.66
N SER A 57 -13.10 23.02 -3.75
CA SER A 57 -13.71 22.59 -5.03
C SER A 57 -12.66 21.88 -5.89
N LEU A 58 -12.95 20.66 -6.35
CA LEU A 58 -12.10 19.91 -7.28
C LEU A 58 -11.95 20.66 -8.61
N LYS A 59 -13.01 21.33 -9.08
CA LYS A 59 -12.99 22.15 -10.31
C LYS A 59 -11.89 23.21 -10.28
N SER A 60 -11.65 23.79 -9.10
CA SER A 60 -10.62 24.82 -8.87
C SER A 60 -9.22 24.24 -8.66
N TRP A 61 -9.09 22.97 -8.30
CA TRP A 61 -7.80 22.36 -7.97
C TRP A 61 -6.84 22.35 -9.16
N ARG A 62 -5.57 22.65 -8.88
CA ARG A 62 -4.44 22.62 -9.82
C ARG A 62 -3.21 22.11 -9.07
N PRO A 63 -2.37 21.24 -9.67
CA PRO A 63 -1.17 20.72 -9.02
C PRO A 63 -0.26 21.84 -8.47
N ALA A 64 -0.05 22.90 -9.25
CA ALA A 64 0.84 24.00 -8.88
C ALA A 64 0.36 24.82 -7.67
N GLY A 65 -0.93 24.74 -7.33
CA GLY A 65 -1.53 25.44 -6.19
C GLY A 65 -1.62 24.58 -4.93
N ASP A 66 -1.21 23.30 -5.00
CA ASP A 66 -1.32 22.37 -3.89
C ASP A 66 -0.03 22.33 -3.07
N ALA A 67 -0.07 22.96 -1.89
CA ALA A 67 1.07 23.06 -0.99
C ALA A 67 1.47 21.73 -0.34
N ASP A 68 0.56 20.74 -0.33
CA ASP A 68 0.78 19.45 0.32
C ASP A 68 1.08 18.33 -0.71
N LEU A 69 1.03 18.62 -2.01
CA LEU A 69 1.28 17.65 -3.08
C LEU A 69 2.62 16.93 -2.95
N ALA A 70 3.69 17.63 -2.57
CA ALA A 70 5.01 17.00 -2.40
C ALA A 70 5.08 15.99 -1.24
N PHE A 71 4.14 16.06 -0.29
CA PHE A 71 3.98 15.13 0.83
C PHE A 71 2.99 13.99 0.51
N ASN A 72 2.07 14.23 -0.44
CA ASN A 72 0.99 13.30 -0.82
C ASN A 72 1.22 12.54 -2.13
N ALA A 73 2.23 12.90 -2.93
CA ALA A 73 2.52 12.20 -4.18
C ALA A 73 3.39 10.95 -3.95
N SER A 74 2.90 9.79 -4.38
CA SER A 74 3.66 8.55 -4.40
C SER A 74 4.87 8.66 -5.33
N THR A 75 5.96 8.04 -4.94
CA THR A 75 7.19 7.97 -5.77
C THR A 75 7.57 6.53 -6.12
N VAL A 76 6.84 5.54 -5.60
CA VAL A 76 7.06 4.13 -5.89
C VAL A 76 6.20 3.72 -7.07
N PRO A 77 6.77 3.26 -8.19
CA PRO A 77 5.98 2.77 -9.32
C PRO A 77 5.31 1.43 -9.00
N LEU A 78 4.13 1.18 -9.58
CA LEU A 78 3.41 -0.08 -9.49
C LEU A 78 4.30 -1.25 -9.98
N ALA A 79 4.64 -2.16 -9.07
CA ALA A 79 5.52 -3.27 -9.37
C ALA A 79 4.81 -4.37 -10.17
N PRO A 80 5.46 -4.97 -11.18
CA PRO A 80 4.93 -6.17 -11.82
C PRO A 80 4.88 -7.32 -10.81
N ARG A 81 3.87 -8.18 -10.96
CA ARG A 81 3.65 -9.36 -10.11
C ARG A 81 3.61 -10.63 -10.94
N PHE A 82 3.95 -11.75 -10.31
CA PHE A 82 3.64 -13.09 -10.82
C PHE A 82 2.85 -13.88 -9.79
N THR A 83 2.18 -14.95 -10.22
CA THR A 83 1.50 -15.91 -9.33
C THR A 83 2.32 -17.19 -9.25
N PRO A 84 2.87 -17.54 -8.07
CA PRO A 84 3.54 -18.82 -7.83
C PRO A 84 2.57 -20.00 -7.90
N THR A 85 3.08 -21.24 -7.86
CA THR A 85 2.27 -22.44 -7.60
C THR A 85 1.44 -22.22 -6.32
N PRO A 86 0.10 -22.34 -6.36
CA PRO A 86 -0.75 -21.97 -5.22
C PRO A 86 -0.33 -22.61 -3.90
N ALA A 87 -0.55 -21.89 -2.79
CA ALA A 87 -0.17 -22.37 -1.47
C ALA A 87 -0.88 -23.68 -1.08
N ASN A 88 -2.11 -23.92 -1.57
CA ASN A 88 -2.91 -25.11 -1.30
C ASN A 88 -3.79 -25.47 -2.52
N PRO A 89 -4.37 -26.69 -2.56
CA PRO A 89 -5.21 -27.13 -3.69
C PRO A 89 -6.53 -26.38 -3.87
N THR A 90 -7.02 -25.65 -2.85
CA THR A 90 -8.27 -24.89 -2.94
C THR A 90 -8.08 -23.48 -3.52
N ALA A 91 -6.87 -22.93 -3.42
CA ALA A 91 -6.53 -21.62 -3.94
C ALA A 91 -6.36 -21.66 -5.47
N ARG A 92 -7.08 -20.79 -6.19
CA ARG A 92 -7.11 -20.77 -7.65
C ARG A 92 -6.34 -19.60 -8.23
N ALA A 93 -5.55 -19.87 -9.28
CA ALA A 93 -4.91 -18.85 -10.10
C ALA A 93 -5.82 -18.48 -11.30
N GLY A 94 -5.81 -17.21 -11.70
CA GLY A 94 -6.51 -16.74 -12.90
C GLY A 94 -8.04 -16.77 -12.85
N GLN A 95 -8.63 -16.85 -11.66
CA GLN A 95 -10.09 -16.76 -11.44
C GLN A 95 -10.42 -15.52 -10.59
N ALA A 96 -11.31 -15.65 -9.60
CA ALA A 96 -11.66 -14.58 -8.67
C ALA A 96 -10.43 -13.80 -8.18
N ARG A 97 -10.62 -12.50 -8.12
CA ARG A 97 -9.70 -11.52 -7.56
C ARG A 97 -10.24 -11.05 -6.20
N ILE A 98 -9.43 -10.27 -5.47
CA ILE A 98 -9.89 -9.60 -4.24
C ILE A 98 -9.72 -8.09 -4.31
N GLN A 99 -10.81 -7.35 -4.13
CA GLN A 99 -10.80 -5.92 -3.88
C GLN A 99 -10.98 -5.66 -2.39
N SER A 100 -10.22 -4.69 -1.85
CA SER A 100 -10.28 -4.31 -0.44
C SER A 100 -10.61 -2.83 -0.29
N LEU A 101 -11.73 -2.49 0.35
CA LEU A 101 -12.14 -1.11 0.64
C LEU A 101 -11.77 -0.79 2.08
N VAL A 102 -10.73 0.03 2.27
CA VAL A 102 -10.11 0.24 3.58
C VAL A 102 -10.16 1.70 4.00
N SER A 103 -10.64 1.95 5.21
CA SER A 103 -10.57 3.28 5.84
C SER A 103 -9.30 3.39 6.68
N PHE A 104 -8.21 3.89 6.10
CA PHE A 104 -6.93 4.06 6.81
C PHE A 104 -6.91 5.19 7.85
N GLY A 105 -7.97 6.01 7.88
CA GLY A 105 -8.16 7.13 8.80
C GLY A 105 -9.43 7.89 8.42
N PRO A 106 -9.75 8.98 9.12
CA PRO A 106 -10.84 9.89 8.74
C PRO A 106 -10.63 10.51 7.34
N THR A 107 -11.63 11.21 6.78
CA THR A 107 -11.44 11.93 5.50
C THR A 107 -10.58 13.16 5.72
N ALA A 108 -10.95 13.98 6.70
CA ALA A 108 -10.18 15.13 7.15
C ALA A 108 -9.14 14.70 8.19
N SER A 109 -8.05 15.45 8.31
CA SER A 109 -7.00 15.18 9.29
C SER A 109 -6.32 13.81 9.19
N ASN A 110 -6.43 13.11 8.05
CA ASN A 110 -5.69 11.89 7.77
C ASN A 110 -4.24 12.23 7.40
N PRO A 111 -3.24 11.90 8.24
CA PRO A 111 -1.86 12.34 8.01
C PRO A 111 -1.31 11.86 6.67
N SER A 112 -0.70 12.77 5.91
CA SER A 112 -0.08 12.43 4.62
C SER A 112 1.04 11.41 4.74
N GLN A 113 1.76 11.39 5.86
CA GLN A 113 3.02 10.65 6.03
C GLN A 113 3.04 9.87 7.36
N GLY A 114 1.89 9.35 7.76
CA GLY A 114 1.76 8.58 9.00
C GLY A 114 1.82 9.46 10.27
N SER A 115 2.02 8.83 11.42
CA SER A 115 1.93 9.50 12.72
C SER A 115 2.74 8.81 13.83
N ALA A 116 2.86 9.47 14.98
CA ALA A 116 3.61 9.00 16.15
C ALA A 116 2.82 7.98 17.00
N THR A 117 2.29 6.94 16.37
CA THR A 117 1.63 5.81 17.02
C THR A 117 1.92 4.51 16.28
N ALA A 118 2.09 3.40 16.99
CA ALA A 118 2.17 2.07 16.40
C ALA A 118 0.78 1.41 16.25
N ASP A 119 -0.26 2.02 16.82
CA ASP A 119 -1.62 1.54 16.70
C ASP A 119 -2.21 1.96 15.34
N TYR A 120 -1.89 1.23 14.29
CA TYR A 120 -2.26 1.55 12.92
C TYR A 120 -2.63 0.29 12.13
N TYR A 121 -3.51 0.42 11.12
CA TYR A 121 -3.83 -0.69 10.21
C TYR A 121 -2.70 -0.86 9.20
N ALA A 122 -1.57 -1.39 9.67
CA ALA A 122 -0.42 -1.68 8.84
C ALA A 122 -0.68 -2.98 8.05
N LEU A 123 -1.57 -2.92 7.05
CA LEU A 123 -1.93 -4.05 6.18
C LEU A 123 -0.67 -4.71 5.60
N THR A 124 -0.62 -6.04 5.65
CA THR A 124 0.55 -6.81 5.20
C THR A 124 0.21 -7.97 4.24
N HIS A 125 -1.08 -8.27 4.02
CA HIS A 125 -1.54 -9.38 3.17
C HIS A 125 -1.76 -8.98 1.70
N TRP A 126 -0.91 -8.08 1.18
CA TRP A 126 -0.98 -7.56 -0.20
C TRP A 126 -0.96 -8.63 -1.28
N ALA A 127 -0.37 -9.79 -0.99
CA ALA A 127 -0.24 -10.89 -1.93
C ALA A 127 -1.59 -11.46 -2.40
N TYR A 128 -2.66 -11.25 -1.64
CA TYR A 128 -4.01 -11.71 -2.01
C TYR A 128 -4.87 -10.60 -2.60
N ILE A 129 -4.44 -9.34 -2.53
CA ILE A 129 -5.23 -8.19 -2.97
C ILE A 129 -4.90 -7.90 -4.44
N ASP A 130 -5.92 -7.67 -5.26
CA ASP A 130 -5.79 -7.27 -6.66
C ASP A 130 -6.12 -5.79 -6.89
N GLU A 131 -6.91 -5.17 -6.01
CA GLU A 131 -7.23 -3.74 -6.06
C GLU A 131 -7.55 -3.22 -4.65
N LEU A 132 -6.94 -2.10 -4.27
CA LEU A 132 -7.22 -1.41 -3.01
C LEU A 132 -8.06 -0.16 -3.31
N VAL A 133 -9.12 0.06 -2.56
CA VAL A 133 -9.86 1.32 -2.55
C VAL A 133 -9.56 2.02 -1.24
N PHE A 134 -9.00 3.23 -1.33
CA PHE A 134 -8.78 4.10 -0.18
C PHE A 134 -10.11 4.72 0.23
N TRP A 135 -10.80 4.05 1.14
CA TRP A 135 -12.17 4.36 1.53
C TRP A 135 -12.22 5.57 2.46
N GLY A 136 -13.23 6.40 2.26
CA GLY A 136 -13.50 7.59 3.04
C GLY A 136 -14.39 8.56 2.25
N GLY A 137 -14.53 9.78 2.75
CA GLY A 137 -15.46 10.76 2.23
C GLY A 137 -16.72 10.84 3.09
N SER A 138 -17.19 12.06 3.32
CA SER A 138 -18.40 12.34 4.08
C SER A 138 -19.00 13.68 3.64
N SER A 139 -20.30 13.86 3.88
CA SER A 139 -21.00 15.11 3.53
C SER A 139 -20.48 16.34 4.28
N GLY A 140 -19.87 16.15 5.46
CA GLY A 140 -19.31 17.23 6.29
C GLY A 140 -17.85 17.57 5.99
N GLU A 141 -17.07 16.62 5.46
CA GLU A 141 -15.64 16.81 5.19
C GLU A 141 -15.37 17.08 3.70
N GLY A 142 -15.73 16.13 2.84
CA GLY A 142 -15.45 16.11 1.41
C GLY A 142 -15.86 14.79 0.77
N LEU A 143 -16.19 14.81 -0.52
CA LEU A 143 -16.81 13.69 -1.25
C LEU A 143 -15.81 12.92 -2.12
N ILE A 144 -14.72 13.57 -2.49
CA ILE A 144 -13.70 13.03 -3.39
C ILE A 144 -12.41 12.98 -2.58
N LEU A 145 -11.88 11.79 -2.32
CA LEU A 145 -10.72 11.57 -1.45
C LEU A 145 -9.60 10.88 -2.23
N ALA A 146 -8.44 11.54 -2.32
CA ALA A 146 -7.23 10.93 -2.84
C ALA A 146 -6.51 10.12 -1.74
N PRO A 147 -5.90 8.97 -2.08
CA PRO A 147 -5.08 8.23 -1.13
C PRO A 147 -3.85 9.03 -0.71
N ASN A 148 -3.37 8.81 0.51
CA ASN A 148 -2.07 9.35 0.92
C ASN A 148 -0.91 8.51 0.30
N ALA A 149 0.24 9.15 0.08
CA ALA A 149 1.38 8.51 -0.57
C ALA A 149 1.88 7.23 0.12
N PRO A 150 1.97 7.12 1.46
CA PRO A 150 2.45 5.92 2.14
C PRO A 150 1.66 4.65 1.79
N ILE A 151 0.32 4.76 1.62
CA ILE A 151 -0.51 3.63 1.22
C ILE A 151 -0.21 3.24 -0.23
N VAL A 152 -0.17 4.21 -1.13
CA VAL A 152 0.13 3.96 -2.55
C VAL A 152 1.52 3.36 -2.70
N ASP A 153 2.51 3.89 -1.99
CA ASP A 153 3.89 3.39 -2.01
C ASP A 153 3.98 1.92 -1.56
N ALA A 154 3.28 1.56 -0.48
CA ALA A 154 3.22 0.20 0.03
C ALA A 154 2.52 -0.74 -0.97
N ALA A 155 1.34 -0.35 -1.45
CA ALA A 155 0.56 -1.13 -2.41
C ALA A 155 1.35 -1.33 -3.73
N HIS A 156 1.94 -0.27 -4.28
CA HIS A 156 2.75 -0.32 -5.49
C HIS A 156 3.99 -1.19 -5.34
N ARG A 157 4.67 -1.17 -4.19
CA ARG A 157 5.79 -2.08 -3.92
C ARG A 157 5.39 -3.56 -4.01
N HIS A 158 4.13 -3.85 -3.69
CA HIS A 158 3.49 -5.16 -3.78
C HIS A 158 2.67 -5.36 -5.06
N GLY A 159 2.69 -4.40 -5.98
CA GLY A 159 2.02 -4.44 -7.29
C GLY A 159 0.49 -4.39 -7.22
N VAL A 160 -0.06 -3.81 -6.16
CA VAL A 160 -1.50 -3.60 -5.98
C VAL A 160 -1.86 -2.19 -6.41
N PRO A 161 -2.76 -1.99 -7.40
CA PRO A 161 -3.26 -0.67 -7.74
C PRO A 161 -4.16 -0.12 -6.64
N VAL A 162 -4.13 1.20 -6.44
CA VAL A 162 -4.90 1.94 -5.45
C VAL A 162 -5.85 2.93 -6.12
N LEU A 163 -7.13 2.81 -5.81
CA LEU A 163 -8.16 3.76 -6.22
C LEU A 163 -8.43 4.76 -5.10
N GLY A 164 -8.55 6.04 -5.46
CA GLY A 164 -9.22 7.02 -4.60
C GLY A 164 -10.73 6.79 -4.58
N ASN A 165 -11.45 7.52 -3.74
CA ASN A 165 -12.89 7.37 -3.58
C ASN A 165 -13.66 8.61 -4.04
N VAL A 166 -14.72 8.42 -4.83
CA VAL A 166 -15.75 9.41 -5.11
C VAL A 166 -17.04 8.91 -4.46
N PHE A 167 -17.39 9.46 -3.31
CA PHE A 167 -18.56 9.07 -2.54
C PHE A 167 -19.62 10.18 -2.54
N LEU A 168 -20.75 9.90 -3.19
CA LEU A 168 -21.95 10.73 -3.14
C LEU A 168 -22.89 10.12 -2.08
N PRO A 169 -22.94 10.67 -0.85
CA PRO A 169 -23.55 9.98 0.29
C PRO A 169 -25.07 9.81 0.12
N PRO A 170 -25.68 8.85 0.84
CA PRO A 170 -27.13 8.81 1.00
C PRO A 170 -27.68 10.11 1.59
N VAL A 171 -28.91 10.47 1.25
CA VAL A 171 -29.59 11.67 1.79
C VAL A 171 -29.66 11.62 3.33
N ALA A 172 -29.85 10.43 3.91
CA ALA A 172 -29.88 10.21 5.35
C ALA A 172 -28.57 10.60 6.06
N TYR A 173 -27.45 10.60 5.33
CA TYR A 173 -26.12 10.99 5.81
C TYR A 173 -25.67 12.35 5.24
N GLY A 174 -26.63 13.22 4.89
CA GLY A 174 -26.37 14.58 4.41
C GLY A 174 -26.03 14.68 2.93
N GLY A 175 -26.24 13.61 2.15
CA GLY A 175 -26.09 13.63 0.70
C GLY A 175 -27.00 14.65 0.02
N GLN A 176 -26.46 15.40 -0.94
CA GLN A 176 -27.20 16.44 -1.66
C GLN A 176 -27.08 16.24 -3.17
N LEU A 177 -28.22 16.14 -3.85
CA LEU A 177 -28.28 15.86 -5.29
C LEU A 177 -27.54 16.89 -6.15
N ARG A 178 -27.37 18.13 -5.64
CA ARG A 178 -26.57 19.17 -6.27
C ARG A 178 -25.12 18.72 -6.51
N TRP A 179 -24.52 17.96 -5.60
CA TRP A 179 -23.14 17.48 -5.76
C TRP A 179 -23.02 16.43 -6.86
N THR A 180 -24.03 15.57 -7.02
CA THR A 180 -24.13 14.66 -8.17
C THR A 180 -24.21 15.46 -9.47
N ARG A 181 -25.03 16.52 -9.52
CA ARG A 181 -25.17 17.41 -10.70
C ARG A 181 -23.87 18.15 -11.03
N ASP A 182 -23.17 18.67 -10.02
CA ASP A 182 -21.87 19.31 -10.19
C ASP A 182 -20.83 18.33 -10.74
N LEU A 183 -20.83 17.08 -10.25
CA LEU A 183 -19.91 16.04 -10.70
C LEU A 183 -20.05 15.75 -12.20
N VAL A 184 -21.30 15.65 -12.66
CA VAL A 184 -21.65 15.26 -14.03
C VAL A 184 -21.93 16.48 -14.93
N GLN A 185 -21.57 17.69 -14.49
CA GLN A 185 -21.82 18.90 -15.27
C GLN A 185 -21.04 18.86 -16.58
N ARG A 186 -21.73 19.10 -17.71
CA ARG A 186 -21.13 19.23 -19.03
C ARG A 186 -20.67 20.66 -19.30
N ASP A 187 -19.56 20.82 -20.02
CA ASP A 187 -19.16 22.10 -20.60
C ASP A 187 -19.93 22.41 -21.89
N ALA A 188 -19.70 23.59 -22.48
CA ALA A 188 -20.34 24.00 -23.73
C ALA A 188 -20.03 23.09 -24.93
N ALA A 189 -18.97 22.27 -24.85
CA ALA A 189 -18.60 21.28 -25.85
C ALA A 189 -19.16 19.88 -25.53
N GLY A 190 -19.98 19.75 -24.49
CA GLY A 190 -20.61 18.48 -24.08
C GLY A 190 -19.68 17.53 -23.33
N ARG A 191 -18.48 17.97 -22.92
CA ARG A 191 -17.49 17.17 -22.17
C ARG A 191 -17.74 17.26 -20.68
N TYR A 192 -17.27 16.29 -19.90
CA TYR A 192 -17.36 16.27 -18.44
C TYR A 192 -16.03 16.75 -17.80
N PRO A 193 -15.89 18.02 -17.37
CA PRO A 193 -14.60 18.56 -16.94
C PRO A 193 -14.06 17.92 -15.66
N LEU A 194 -14.94 17.47 -14.75
CA LEU A 194 -14.50 16.80 -13.54
C LEU A 194 -13.99 15.39 -13.78
N ALA A 195 -14.40 14.72 -14.87
CA ALA A 195 -13.78 13.46 -15.28
C ALA A 195 -12.29 13.69 -15.63
N ALA A 196 -11.98 14.79 -16.34
CA ALA A 196 -10.59 15.17 -16.62
C ALA A 196 -9.82 15.54 -15.34
N LYS A 197 -10.46 16.22 -14.38
CA LYS A 197 -9.83 16.59 -13.10
C LYS A 197 -9.47 15.37 -12.24
N LEU A 198 -10.35 14.39 -12.16
CA LEU A 198 -10.08 13.14 -11.44
C LEU A 198 -8.84 12.43 -12.00
N VAL A 199 -8.70 12.36 -13.33
CA VAL A 199 -7.51 11.78 -13.99
C VAL A 199 -6.24 12.60 -13.73
N GLU A 200 -6.35 13.94 -13.75
CA GLU A 200 -5.25 14.86 -13.43
C GLU A 200 -4.76 14.68 -11.98
N VAL A 201 -5.67 14.53 -11.01
CA VAL A 201 -5.33 14.26 -9.61
C VAL A 201 -4.62 12.92 -9.47
N ALA A 202 -5.18 11.84 -10.01
CA ALA A 202 -4.58 10.51 -9.95
C ALA A 202 -3.17 10.48 -10.53
N LYS A 203 -2.96 11.18 -11.66
CA LYS A 203 -1.64 11.33 -12.29
C LYS A 203 -0.67 12.15 -11.44
N ALA A 204 -1.11 13.26 -10.85
CA ALA A 204 -0.25 14.14 -10.07
C ALA A 204 0.17 13.52 -8.72
N TYR A 205 -0.72 12.74 -8.10
CA TYR A 205 -0.47 12.05 -6.83
C TYR A 205 0.15 10.65 -7.04
N GLY A 206 0.07 10.10 -8.26
CA GLY A 206 0.68 8.81 -8.60
C GLY A 206 -0.12 7.59 -8.14
N PHE A 207 -1.46 7.64 -8.15
CA PHE A 207 -2.34 6.48 -7.89
C PHE A 207 -3.18 6.11 -9.12
N ASP A 208 -3.89 4.99 -9.05
CA ASP A 208 -4.32 4.24 -10.24
C ASP A 208 -5.76 4.48 -10.68
N GLY A 209 -6.48 5.45 -10.10
CA GLY A 209 -7.82 5.83 -10.54
C GLY A 209 -8.85 5.89 -9.42
N TRP A 210 -10.12 5.59 -9.72
CA TRP A 210 -11.24 5.97 -8.85
C TRP A 210 -12.32 4.91 -8.69
N PHE A 211 -12.72 4.69 -7.44
CA PHE A 211 -13.96 4.03 -7.08
C PHE A 211 -15.08 5.07 -7.04
N VAL A 212 -16.18 4.83 -7.76
CA VAL A 212 -17.31 5.75 -7.85
C VAL A 212 -18.52 5.14 -7.17
N ASN A 213 -18.89 5.71 -6.03
CA ASN A 213 -20.04 5.33 -5.24
C ASN A 213 -21.12 6.42 -5.27
N ALA A 214 -22.19 6.18 -6.02
CA ALA A 214 -23.29 7.13 -6.21
C ALA A 214 -24.55 6.72 -5.43
N GLU A 215 -24.69 7.14 -4.16
CA GLU A 215 -25.81 6.75 -3.29
C GLU A 215 -26.80 7.89 -2.97
N THR A 216 -26.59 9.08 -3.53
CA THR A 216 -27.52 10.19 -3.33
C THR A 216 -28.82 9.99 -4.10
N GLY A 217 -29.90 9.67 -3.39
CA GLY A 217 -31.24 9.51 -3.97
C GLY A 217 -31.88 10.82 -4.47
N GLY A 218 -32.98 10.68 -5.22
CA GLY A 218 -33.76 11.80 -5.76
C GLY A 218 -33.41 12.21 -7.20
N GLY A 219 -32.56 11.45 -7.88
CA GLY A 219 -32.24 11.64 -9.30
C GLY A 219 -33.36 11.20 -10.26
N ASP A 220 -33.22 11.63 -11.50
CA ASP A 220 -34.12 11.31 -12.62
C ASP A 220 -33.34 10.73 -13.80
N ALA A 221 -34.06 10.33 -14.87
CA ALA A 221 -33.44 9.69 -16.03
C ALA A 221 -32.41 10.60 -16.73
N ALA A 222 -32.57 11.91 -16.66
CA ALA A 222 -31.60 12.86 -17.21
C ALA A 222 -30.28 12.81 -16.42
N LEU A 223 -30.36 12.81 -15.09
CA LEU A 223 -29.19 12.65 -14.24
C LEU A 223 -28.55 11.26 -14.40
N GLY A 224 -29.35 10.22 -14.60
CA GLY A 224 -28.89 8.87 -14.95
C GLY A 224 -28.06 8.85 -16.25
N ALA A 225 -28.57 9.50 -17.29
CA ALA A 225 -27.84 9.65 -18.55
C ALA A 225 -26.55 10.47 -18.39
N ASP A 226 -26.58 11.54 -17.59
CA ASP A 226 -25.40 12.36 -17.32
C ASP A 226 -24.32 11.62 -16.54
N MET A 227 -24.69 10.85 -15.51
CA MET A 227 -23.75 9.99 -14.77
C MET A 227 -23.13 8.93 -15.68
N LEU A 228 -23.92 8.32 -16.57
CA LEU A 228 -23.41 7.35 -17.52
C LEU A 228 -22.41 7.98 -18.51
N GLY A 229 -22.71 9.18 -19.02
CA GLY A 229 -21.79 9.94 -19.86
C GLY A 229 -20.50 10.32 -19.14
N PHE A 230 -20.61 10.79 -17.90
CA PHE A 230 -19.47 11.10 -17.03
C PHE A 230 -18.58 9.87 -16.83
N LEU A 231 -19.15 8.72 -16.48
CA LEU A 231 -18.41 7.49 -16.21
C LEU A 231 -17.68 6.99 -17.47
N ARG A 232 -18.32 7.06 -18.65
CA ARG A 232 -17.70 6.73 -19.94
C ARG A 232 -16.51 7.62 -20.26
N GLU A 233 -16.65 8.93 -20.05
CA GLU A 233 -15.55 9.87 -20.28
C GLU A 233 -14.41 9.65 -19.27
N LEU A 234 -14.74 9.45 -17.99
CA LEU A 234 -13.77 9.16 -16.93
C LEU A 234 -12.97 7.89 -17.27
N ARG A 235 -13.64 6.78 -17.61
CA ARG A 235 -12.96 5.52 -17.97
C ARG A 235 -12.05 5.68 -19.18
N THR A 236 -12.51 6.40 -20.22
CA THR A 236 -11.74 6.59 -21.44
C THR A 236 -10.47 7.40 -21.17
N ARG A 237 -10.58 8.48 -20.38
CA ARG A 237 -9.44 9.30 -19.98
C ARG A 237 -8.50 8.56 -19.03
N ALA A 238 -9.05 7.84 -18.05
CA ALA A 238 -8.30 7.06 -17.07
C ALA A 238 -7.44 6.01 -17.78
N ARG A 239 -8.03 5.22 -18.69
CA ARG A 239 -7.29 4.20 -19.45
C ARG A 239 -6.15 4.77 -20.28
N ALA A 240 -6.30 5.96 -20.83
CA ALA A 240 -5.24 6.62 -21.60
C ALA A 240 -4.00 6.96 -20.74
N GLU A 241 -4.17 7.07 -19.42
CA GLU A 241 -3.11 7.32 -18.44
C GLU A 241 -2.76 6.07 -17.61
N GLY A 242 -3.24 4.87 -18.02
CA GLY A 242 -3.02 3.62 -17.29
C GLY A 242 -3.83 3.47 -16.01
N GLN A 243 -4.80 4.35 -15.77
CA GLN A 243 -5.70 4.35 -14.61
C GLN A 243 -6.97 3.53 -14.87
N ARG A 244 -7.74 3.28 -13.81
CA ARG A 244 -8.93 2.42 -13.79
C ARG A 244 -10.11 3.08 -13.06
N VAL A 245 -11.32 2.58 -13.34
CA VAL A 245 -12.56 3.03 -12.72
C VAL A 245 -13.39 1.85 -12.26
N THR A 246 -13.75 1.82 -10.96
CA THR A 246 -14.68 0.82 -10.42
C THR A 246 -16.00 1.49 -10.03
N TRP A 247 -17.12 0.91 -10.48
CA TRP A 247 -18.47 1.41 -10.19
C TRP A 247 -19.12 0.63 -9.05
N TYR A 248 -19.82 1.30 -8.14
CA TYR A 248 -20.64 0.64 -7.11
C TYR A 248 -22.10 0.48 -7.57
N ASP A 249 -22.66 -0.72 -7.42
CA ASP A 249 -24.07 -1.04 -7.70
C ASP A 249 -25.01 -0.26 -6.77
N ALA A 250 -25.32 1.00 -7.09
CA ALA A 250 -26.27 1.84 -6.35
C ALA A 250 -27.21 2.63 -7.26
N MET A 251 -26.72 3.66 -7.94
CA MET A 251 -27.50 4.45 -8.90
C MET A 251 -27.81 3.61 -10.16
N THR A 252 -29.06 3.60 -10.57
CA THR A 252 -29.51 2.88 -11.78
C THR A 252 -29.65 3.84 -12.97
N VAL A 253 -29.80 3.31 -14.17
CA VAL A 253 -29.83 4.10 -15.43
C VAL A 253 -30.97 5.11 -15.49
N ASN A 254 -32.01 4.95 -14.66
CA ASN A 254 -33.10 5.90 -14.54
C ASN A 254 -32.83 7.03 -13.52
N GLY A 255 -31.63 7.08 -12.94
CA GLY A 255 -31.20 8.06 -11.95
C GLY A 255 -31.59 7.79 -10.50
N SER A 256 -32.41 6.76 -10.25
CA SER A 256 -32.78 6.36 -8.88
C SER A 256 -31.70 5.49 -8.24
N VAL A 257 -31.52 5.63 -6.93
CA VAL A 257 -30.66 4.73 -6.13
C VAL A 257 -31.48 3.49 -5.78
N SER A 258 -31.07 2.37 -6.34
CA SER A 258 -31.65 1.06 -6.10
C SER A 258 -30.54 0.03 -6.33
N TRP A 259 -29.92 -0.44 -5.26
CA TRP A 259 -28.89 -1.46 -5.41
C TRP A 259 -29.52 -2.81 -5.74
N GLN A 260 -28.97 -3.51 -6.72
CA GLN A 260 -29.56 -4.73 -7.26
C GLN A 260 -29.07 -5.99 -6.54
N GLY A 261 -27.85 -5.94 -5.99
CA GLY A 261 -27.11 -7.13 -5.57
C GLY A 261 -26.86 -8.07 -6.77
N ALA A 262 -26.78 -7.51 -7.97
CA ALA A 262 -26.64 -8.23 -9.23
C ALA A 262 -26.22 -7.28 -10.36
N LEU A 263 -25.65 -7.82 -11.44
CA LEU A 263 -25.60 -7.17 -12.75
C LEU A 263 -26.89 -7.48 -13.52
N ASN A 264 -27.63 -6.45 -13.91
CA ASN A 264 -28.87 -6.58 -14.71
C ASN A 264 -29.11 -5.34 -15.58
N GLU A 265 -30.24 -5.25 -16.28
CA GLU A 265 -30.55 -4.15 -17.21
C GLU A 265 -30.54 -2.75 -16.56
N ARG A 266 -30.69 -2.66 -15.23
CA ARG A 266 -30.75 -1.38 -14.52
C ARG A 266 -29.39 -0.76 -14.24
N ASN A 267 -28.31 -1.56 -14.22
CA ASN A 267 -26.95 -1.10 -13.93
C ASN A 267 -25.91 -1.54 -14.97
N GLU A 268 -26.28 -2.41 -15.90
CA GLU A 268 -25.40 -2.90 -16.97
C GLU A 268 -24.70 -1.79 -17.78
N PRO A 269 -25.38 -0.70 -18.18
CA PRO A 269 -24.71 0.38 -18.89
C PRO A 269 -23.56 1.01 -18.08
N PHE A 270 -23.66 1.05 -16.74
CA PHE A 270 -22.56 1.50 -15.89
C PHE A 270 -21.42 0.48 -15.82
N PHE A 271 -21.73 -0.82 -15.74
CA PHE A 271 -20.71 -1.88 -15.83
C PHE A 271 -19.93 -1.83 -17.16
N GLN A 272 -20.60 -1.57 -18.27
CA GLN A 272 -19.94 -1.36 -19.57
C GLN A 272 -19.14 -0.04 -19.63
N ALA A 273 -19.52 0.96 -18.82
CA ALA A 273 -18.85 2.24 -18.72
C ALA A 273 -17.73 2.28 -17.66
N ALA A 274 -17.52 1.21 -16.90
CA ALA A 274 -16.47 1.05 -15.90
C ALA A 274 -15.51 -0.11 -16.24
N ASP A 275 -14.38 -0.17 -15.55
CA ASP A 275 -13.45 -1.29 -15.66
C ASP A 275 -13.93 -2.48 -14.85
N ASP A 276 -14.44 -2.26 -13.65
CA ASP A 276 -15.01 -3.31 -12.80
C ASP A 276 -16.25 -2.77 -12.07
N MET A 277 -17.07 -3.64 -11.48
CA MET A 277 -18.23 -3.25 -10.69
C MET A 277 -18.24 -3.97 -9.34
N PHE A 278 -18.41 -3.20 -8.27
CA PHE A 278 -18.72 -3.73 -6.94
C PHE A 278 -20.21 -3.96 -6.82
N VAL A 279 -20.59 -5.22 -6.62
CA VAL A 279 -21.97 -5.67 -6.46
C VAL A 279 -22.37 -5.51 -5.00
N ASP A 280 -23.47 -4.82 -4.75
CA ASP A 280 -24.01 -4.56 -3.41
C ASP A 280 -24.26 -5.87 -2.64
N PHE A 281 -24.20 -5.78 -1.31
CA PHE A 281 -24.27 -6.89 -0.36
C PHE A 281 -25.54 -7.77 -0.47
N ARG A 282 -26.64 -7.31 -1.08
CA ARG A 282 -27.93 -8.04 -1.23
C ARG A 282 -27.96 -9.06 -2.38
N TRP A 283 -26.80 -9.63 -2.70
CA TRP A 283 -26.70 -10.71 -3.67
C TRP A 283 -27.20 -12.04 -3.09
N THR A 284 -27.46 -13.00 -3.97
CA THR A 284 -27.72 -14.41 -3.65
C THR A 284 -26.94 -15.28 -4.63
N ALA A 285 -26.81 -16.58 -4.37
CA ALA A 285 -26.16 -17.50 -5.31
C ALA A 285 -26.73 -17.42 -6.73
N ALA A 286 -28.06 -17.34 -6.86
CA ALA A 286 -28.72 -17.20 -8.16
C ALA A 286 -28.38 -15.86 -8.84
N LYS A 287 -28.40 -14.75 -8.08
CA LYS A 287 -28.06 -13.43 -8.61
C LYS A 287 -26.61 -13.33 -9.06
N LEU A 288 -25.66 -13.88 -8.30
CA LEU A 288 -24.25 -13.87 -8.69
C LEU A 288 -24.01 -14.73 -9.93
N ALA A 289 -24.63 -15.92 -10.00
CA ALA A 289 -24.54 -16.77 -11.19
C ALA A 289 -25.09 -16.08 -12.44
N SER A 290 -26.28 -15.46 -12.36
CA SER A 290 -26.85 -14.72 -13.49
C SER A 290 -26.02 -13.49 -13.86
N SER A 291 -25.42 -12.82 -12.87
CA SER A 291 -24.52 -11.68 -13.10
C SER A 291 -23.26 -12.10 -13.86
N GLY A 292 -22.65 -13.23 -13.48
CA GLY A 292 -21.50 -13.80 -14.17
C GLY A 292 -21.83 -14.18 -15.62
N GLN A 293 -22.96 -14.84 -15.85
CA GLN A 293 -23.44 -15.14 -17.20
C GLN A 293 -23.67 -13.85 -18.01
N ARG A 294 -24.29 -12.84 -17.40
CA ARG A 294 -24.57 -11.58 -18.07
C ARG A 294 -23.27 -10.84 -18.45
N ALA A 295 -22.26 -10.88 -17.60
CA ALA A 295 -20.94 -10.34 -17.94
C ALA A 295 -20.34 -11.04 -19.17
N GLU A 296 -20.45 -12.36 -19.25
CA GLU A 296 -19.97 -13.15 -20.39
C GLU A 296 -20.72 -12.84 -21.69
N GLU A 297 -22.05 -12.67 -21.63
CA GLU A 297 -22.87 -12.21 -22.76
C GLU A 297 -22.42 -10.84 -23.28
N LEU A 298 -21.87 -9.99 -22.40
CA LEU A 298 -21.28 -8.69 -22.72
C LEU A 298 -19.81 -8.78 -23.14
N ASN A 299 -19.25 -9.98 -23.32
CA ASN A 299 -17.82 -10.23 -23.58
C ASN A 299 -16.90 -9.62 -22.51
N ARG A 300 -17.37 -9.60 -21.26
CA ARG A 300 -16.62 -9.18 -20.08
C ARG A 300 -16.33 -10.39 -19.21
N ASP A 301 -15.17 -10.38 -18.57
CA ASP A 301 -14.84 -11.38 -17.55
C ASP A 301 -15.83 -11.28 -16.38
N ARG A 302 -16.44 -12.39 -15.96
CA ARG A 302 -17.29 -12.49 -14.77
C ARG A 302 -16.56 -12.03 -13.50
N HIS A 303 -15.24 -12.16 -13.44
CA HIS A 303 -14.39 -11.73 -12.35
C HIS A 303 -14.14 -10.21 -12.34
N ALA A 304 -14.75 -9.46 -13.27
CA ALA A 304 -14.91 -8.00 -13.18
C ALA A 304 -16.03 -7.55 -12.23
N LEU A 305 -16.75 -8.51 -11.63
CA LEU A 305 -17.76 -8.29 -10.61
C LEU A 305 -17.16 -8.62 -9.24
N TRP A 306 -17.12 -7.66 -8.34
CA TRP A 306 -16.72 -7.84 -6.94
C TRP A 306 -17.98 -8.07 -6.10
N ALA A 307 -18.27 -9.31 -5.71
CA ALA A 307 -19.35 -9.60 -4.78
C ALA A 307 -19.02 -9.01 -3.40
N GLY A 308 -19.78 -8.01 -2.98
CA GLY A 308 -19.55 -7.29 -1.74
C GLY A 308 -19.78 -8.17 -0.50
N VAL A 309 -18.82 -8.16 0.41
CA VAL A 309 -18.92 -8.77 1.74
C VAL A 309 -18.62 -7.67 2.76
N ASP A 310 -19.62 -7.34 3.56
CA ASP A 310 -19.51 -6.36 4.65
C ASP A 310 -18.88 -7.04 5.87
N VAL A 311 -17.64 -6.67 6.19
CA VAL A 311 -16.92 -7.17 7.35
C VAL A 311 -16.76 -6.11 8.43
N GLU A 312 -17.37 -4.93 8.29
CA GLU A 312 -17.12 -3.76 9.14
C GLU A 312 -17.45 -4.04 10.62
N SER A 313 -18.54 -4.77 10.87
CA SER A 313 -19.02 -5.02 12.23
C SER A 313 -18.56 -6.36 12.81
N ASN A 314 -18.57 -7.41 11.98
CA ASN A 314 -18.38 -8.80 12.45
C ASN A 314 -17.13 -9.48 11.89
N GLY A 315 -16.38 -8.85 10.98
CA GLY A 315 -15.11 -9.41 10.54
C GLY A 315 -15.21 -10.82 9.99
N SER A 316 -14.33 -11.68 10.51
CA SER A 316 -14.31 -13.11 10.18
C SER A 316 -15.53 -13.90 10.68
N ASP A 317 -16.35 -13.32 11.57
CA ASP A 317 -17.59 -13.93 12.08
C ASP A 317 -18.81 -13.58 11.20
N THR A 318 -18.61 -12.81 10.12
CA THR A 318 -19.65 -12.51 9.14
C THR A 318 -20.13 -13.80 8.46
N SER A 319 -21.45 -14.04 8.51
CA SER A 319 -22.07 -15.18 7.81
C SER A 319 -22.15 -14.89 6.31
N VAL A 320 -21.49 -15.71 5.50
CA VAL A 320 -21.41 -15.55 4.05
C VAL A 320 -21.64 -16.91 3.38
N ASP A 321 -22.49 -16.94 2.35
CA ASP A 321 -22.58 -18.10 1.45
C ASP A 321 -21.37 -18.12 0.51
N TRP A 322 -20.25 -18.66 0.98
CA TRP A 322 -19.00 -18.66 0.24
C TRP A 322 -19.04 -19.42 -1.09
N ASP A 323 -19.87 -20.45 -1.19
CA ASP A 323 -19.98 -21.26 -2.42
C ASP A 323 -20.78 -20.53 -3.52
N ALA A 324 -21.45 -19.42 -3.18
CA ALA A 324 -22.04 -18.48 -4.13
C ALA A 324 -20.98 -17.60 -4.83
N ILE A 325 -19.80 -17.40 -4.23
CA ILE A 325 -18.74 -16.53 -4.76
C ILE A 325 -17.54 -17.37 -5.23
N VAL A 326 -16.94 -18.12 -4.30
CA VAL A 326 -15.66 -18.83 -4.44
C VAL A 326 -15.80 -20.30 -3.95
N PRO A 327 -16.60 -21.13 -4.65
CA PRO A 327 -16.73 -22.55 -4.33
C PRO A 327 -15.39 -23.29 -4.46
N ARG A 328 -15.18 -24.30 -3.60
CA ARG A 328 -13.91 -25.05 -3.56
C ARG A 328 -13.78 -26.08 -4.69
N ASP A 329 -14.88 -26.67 -5.13
CA ASP A 329 -14.95 -27.83 -6.02
C ASP A 329 -15.16 -27.48 -7.50
N ARG A 330 -15.50 -26.22 -7.81
CA ARG A 330 -15.75 -25.72 -9.17
C ARG A 330 -15.17 -24.32 -9.37
N SER A 331 -15.28 -23.80 -10.59
CA SER A 331 -14.82 -22.45 -10.92
C SER A 331 -15.53 -21.39 -10.08
N HIS A 332 -14.81 -20.33 -9.73
CA HIS A 332 -15.37 -19.18 -9.04
C HIS A 332 -16.48 -18.50 -9.87
N VAL A 333 -17.46 -17.93 -9.17
CA VAL A 333 -18.65 -17.31 -9.77
C VAL A 333 -18.42 -15.82 -10.01
N ALA A 334 -17.76 -15.15 -9.06
CA ALA A 334 -17.42 -13.72 -9.11
C ALA A 334 -16.10 -13.49 -8.35
N SER A 335 -15.58 -12.26 -8.40
CA SER A 335 -14.51 -11.82 -7.49
C SER A 335 -15.09 -11.41 -6.13
N LEU A 336 -14.23 -11.22 -5.13
CA LEU A 336 -14.61 -10.86 -3.78
C LEU A 336 -14.30 -9.37 -3.51
N GLY A 337 -15.27 -8.62 -2.98
CA GLY A 337 -15.09 -7.25 -2.52
C GLY A 337 -15.23 -7.15 -1.01
N LEU A 338 -14.15 -6.94 -0.27
CA LEU A 338 -14.15 -6.84 1.18
C LEU A 338 -14.34 -5.39 1.62
N TYR A 339 -15.47 -5.07 2.24
CA TYR A 339 -15.77 -3.74 2.76
C TYR A 339 -15.33 -3.64 4.24
N ARG A 340 -14.37 -2.75 4.50
CA ARG A 340 -13.82 -2.39 5.83
C ARG A 340 -13.04 -3.49 6.56
N PRO A 341 -12.08 -4.20 5.92
CA PRO A 341 -11.30 -5.24 6.59
C PRO A 341 -10.35 -4.70 7.65
N GLU A 342 -10.17 -3.37 7.79
CA GLU A 342 -9.48 -2.81 8.96
C GLU A 342 -10.22 -3.08 10.29
N TRP A 343 -11.40 -3.70 10.24
CA TRP A 343 -12.00 -4.41 11.37
C TRP A 343 -10.98 -5.26 12.14
N THR A 344 -10.04 -5.94 11.46
CA THR A 344 -9.01 -6.80 12.12
C THR A 344 -8.18 -6.04 13.16
N ARG A 345 -8.04 -4.73 12.97
CA ARG A 345 -7.53 -3.82 13.99
C ARG A 345 -8.64 -3.32 14.90
N ASN A 346 -9.70 -2.74 14.31
CA ASN A 346 -10.67 -1.90 15.03
C ASN A 346 -11.53 -2.64 16.06
N HIS A 347 -11.73 -3.95 15.91
CA HIS A 347 -12.50 -4.75 16.88
C HIS A 347 -11.74 -5.01 18.19
N LEU A 348 -10.40 -4.87 18.18
CA LEU A 348 -9.57 -5.08 19.38
C LEU A 348 -9.73 -3.89 20.34
N PRO A 349 -9.68 -4.12 21.67
CA PRO A 349 -9.78 -3.06 22.68
C PRO A 349 -8.69 -2.00 22.50
N ALA A 350 -9.11 -0.74 22.28
CA ALA A 350 -8.20 0.35 21.93
C ALA A 350 -7.17 0.67 23.04
N ASP A 351 -7.48 0.38 24.31
CA ASP A 351 -6.59 0.61 25.46
C ASP A 351 -5.45 -0.42 25.57
N ARG A 352 -5.51 -1.53 24.83
CA ARG A 352 -4.59 -2.67 24.95
C ARG A 352 -4.07 -3.23 23.64
N ARG A 353 -4.57 -2.74 22.49
CA ARG A 353 -4.17 -3.23 21.17
C ARG A 353 -2.70 -2.92 20.90
N THR A 354 -1.89 -3.97 20.80
CA THR A 354 -0.50 -3.88 20.33
C THR A 354 -0.41 -4.15 18.81
N PRO A 355 0.71 -3.77 18.16
CA PRO A 355 0.99 -4.22 16.79
C PRO A 355 0.91 -5.73 16.62
N GLY A 356 1.37 -6.51 17.61
CA GLY A 356 1.32 -7.98 17.57
C GLY A 356 -0.11 -8.52 17.57
N ASP A 357 -0.98 -7.98 18.42
CA ASP A 357 -2.40 -8.39 18.48
C ASP A 357 -3.11 -8.12 17.15
N PHE A 358 -2.84 -6.96 16.54
CA PHE A 358 -3.36 -6.63 15.21
C PHE A 358 -2.89 -7.64 14.16
N HIS A 359 -1.58 -7.91 14.05
CA HIS A 359 -1.07 -8.84 13.03
C HIS A 359 -1.60 -10.26 13.24
N ALA A 360 -1.81 -10.70 14.49
CA ALA A 360 -2.42 -12.00 14.77
C ALA A 360 -3.89 -12.07 14.29
N ALA A 361 -4.68 -11.01 14.51
CA ALA A 361 -6.04 -10.92 14.00
C ALA A 361 -6.08 -10.82 12.46
N ASP A 362 -5.15 -10.08 11.85
CA ASP A 362 -5.04 -9.95 10.40
C ASP A 362 -4.63 -11.30 9.76
N ASP A 363 -3.66 -12.02 10.33
CA ASP A 363 -3.29 -13.37 9.89
C ASP A 363 -4.48 -14.35 9.96
N ARG A 364 -5.28 -14.30 11.04
CA ARG A 364 -6.52 -15.11 11.15
C ARG A 364 -7.52 -14.79 10.02
N PHE A 365 -7.68 -13.51 9.68
CA PHE A 365 -8.62 -13.05 8.66
C PHE A 365 -8.17 -13.43 7.24
N TRP A 366 -6.90 -13.21 6.90
CA TRP A 366 -6.39 -13.41 5.55
C TRP A 366 -5.91 -14.83 5.25
N THR A 367 -5.31 -15.51 6.24
CA THR A 367 -4.80 -16.89 6.10
C THR A 367 -5.83 -17.94 6.52
N GLY A 368 -6.66 -17.64 7.51
CA GLY A 368 -7.62 -18.58 8.09
C GLY A 368 -7.15 -19.20 9.41
N ARG A 369 -8.01 -20.01 10.04
CA ARG A 369 -7.80 -20.53 11.41
C ARG A 369 -6.52 -21.37 11.58
N SER A 370 -6.06 -22.04 10.52
CA SER A 370 -4.84 -22.85 10.56
C SER A 370 -3.58 -22.01 10.77
N LEU A 371 -3.62 -20.71 10.42
CA LEU A 371 -2.45 -19.83 10.33
C LEU A 371 -1.31 -20.43 9.48
N ASP A 372 -1.68 -21.31 8.54
CA ASP A 372 -0.81 -21.96 7.56
C ASP A 372 -1.59 -22.09 6.25
N PRO A 373 -1.31 -21.24 5.24
CA PRO A 373 -2.04 -21.27 3.98
C PRO A 373 -1.70 -22.50 3.13
N SER A 374 -0.70 -23.32 3.49
CA SER A 374 -0.42 -24.59 2.81
C SER A 374 -1.25 -25.75 3.34
N ARG A 375 -1.78 -25.61 4.56
CA ARG A 375 -2.61 -26.59 5.24
C ARG A 375 -3.86 -25.90 5.80
N PRO A 376 -4.77 -25.41 4.93
CA PRO A 376 -5.93 -24.66 5.37
C PRO A 376 -6.91 -25.53 6.19
N ASP A 377 -7.54 -24.94 7.20
CA ASP A 377 -8.67 -25.55 7.91
C ASP A 377 -9.93 -25.43 7.04
N THR A 378 -10.32 -26.53 6.37
CA THR A 378 -11.50 -26.53 5.49
C THR A 378 -12.83 -26.50 6.24
N THR A 379 -12.82 -26.70 7.57
CA THR A 379 -14.01 -26.66 8.44
C THR A 379 -14.31 -25.26 8.97
N ASP A 380 -13.42 -24.29 8.73
CA ASP A 380 -13.62 -22.91 9.11
C ASP A 380 -14.81 -22.30 8.35
N GLY A 381 -15.72 -21.65 9.10
CA GLY A 381 -16.87 -20.95 8.54
C GLY A 381 -16.46 -19.67 7.80
N TRP A 382 -15.34 -19.08 8.20
CA TRP A 382 -14.70 -17.99 7.46
C TRP A 382 -13.86 -18.55 6.31
N ARG A 383 -14.17 -18.19 5.07
CA ARG A 383 -13.34 -18.55 3.92
C ARG A 383 -12.29 -17.47 3.69
N ALA A 384 -11.16 -17.65 4.35
CA ALA A 384 -10.05 -16.72 4.24
C ALA A 384 -9.54 -16.60 2.79
N PRO A 385 -9.15 -15.39 2.34
CA PRO A 385 -8.51 -15.11 1.05
C PRO A 385 -7.49 -16.16 0.58
N ALA A 386 -6.58 -16.61 1.46
CA ALA A 386 -5.54 -17.59 1.12
C ALA A 386 -6.08 -18.98 0.75
N VAL A 387 -7.33 -19.29 1.09
CA VAL A 387 -8.01 -20.56 0.75
C VAL A 387 -8.66 -20.49 -0.63
N SER A 388 -8.93 -19.28 -1.13
CA SER A 388 -9.67 -19.06 -2.37
C SER A 388 -8.79 -18.60 -3.51
N VAL A 389 -7.91 -17.62 -3.30
CA VAL A 389 -7.14 -16.98 -4.37
C VAL A 389 -5.66 -17.26 -4.19
N ALA A 390 -4.98 -17.63 -5.28
CA ALA A 390 -3.53 -17.85 -5.26
C ALA A 390 -2.77 -16.55 -4.92
N ASP A 391 -1.76 -16.67 -4.07
CA ASP A 391 -0.91 -15.54 -3.67
C ASP A 391 -0.11 -14.97 -4.85
N ARG A 392 0.34 -13.72 -4.71
CA ARG A 392 1.17 -13.01 -5.68
C ARG A 392 2.51 -12.60 -5.07
N SER A 393 3.54 -12.50 -5.92
CA SER A 393 4.86 -12.02 -5.52
C SER A 393 5.40 -10.99 -6.50
N THR A 394 6.16 -10.02 -5.98
CA THR A 394 6.91 -9.01 -6.75
C THR A 394 8.43 -9.21 -6.68
N VAL A 395 8.89 -10.27 -6.01
CA VAL A 395 10.33 -10.59 -5.85
C VAL A 395 10.86 -11.19 -7.15
N THR A 396 11.25 -10.34 -8.10
CA THR A 396 11.53 -10.73 -9.50
C THR A 396 12.87 -10.22 -10.04
N ARG A 397 13.63 -9.46 -9.24
CA ARG A 397 14.91 -8.86 -9.69
C ARG A 397 15.87 -8.64 -8.53
N LEU A 398 17.15 -8.62 -8.86
CA LEU A 398 18.23 -8.20 -7.95
C LEU A 398 18.50 -6.68 -8.08
N PRO A 399 18.97 -6.03 -7.00
CA PRO A 399 19.00 -6.55 -5.64
C PRO A 399 17.60 -6.64 -5.04
N PHE A 400 17.43 -7.55 -4.08
CA PHE A 400 16.23 -7.70 -3.26
C PHE A 400 16.63 -7.72 -1.78
N ALA A 401 15.92 -7.01 -0.91
CA ALA A 401 16.05 -7.19 0.53
C ALA A 401 14.75 -6.93 1.29
N SER A 402 14.68 -7.49 2.49
CA SER A 402 13.64 -7.25 3.47
C SER A 402 14.26 -7.33 4.86
N VAL A 403 14.00 -6.32 5.69
CA VAL A 403 14.31 -6.32 7.14
C VAL A 403 13.05 -6.57 7.96
N PHE A 404 11.99 -7.03 7.30
CA PHE A 404 10.68 -7.33 7.87
C PHE A 404 10.03 -6.12 8.54
N ASN A 405 10.29 -4.92 8.03
CA ASN A 405 9.61 -3.72 8.48
C ASN A 405 8.14 -3.76 8.03
N THR A 406 7.23 -3.81 8.99
CA THR A 406 5.78 -3.86 8.75
C THR A 406 5.16 -2.49 8.44
N GLY A 407 5.95 -1.41 8.47
CA GLY A 407 5.49 -0.05 8.24
C GLY A 407 4.96 0.65 9.49
N HIS A 408 5.11 0.03 10.66
CA HIS A 408 4.92 0.63 11.97
C HIS A 408 5.81 -0.05 13.01
N GLY A 409 5.93 0.55 14.20
CA GLY A 409 6.71 -0.05 15.29
C GLY A 409 6.65 0.74 16.58
N LEU A 410 6.95 0.07 17.68
CA LEU A 410 7.03 0.71 19.00
C LEU A 410 8.29 1.56 19.15
N ARG A 411 9.34 1.24 18.38
CA ARG A 411 10.62 1.92 18.31
C ARG A 411 11.14 1.87 16.87
N TRP A 412 12.19 2.64 16.59
CA TRP A 412 12.97 2.51 15.36
C TRP A 412 14.38 2.02 15.66
N TYR A 413 14.77 0.93 15.01
CA TYR A 413 16.07 0.27 15.15
C TYR A 413 16.95 0.56 13.94
N GLU A 414 18.24 0.74 14.16
CA GLU A 414 19.29 0.75 13.13
C GLU A 414 20.43 -0.16 13.58
N LYS A 415 20.67 -1.25 12.84
CA LYS A 415 21.68 -2.26 13.17
C LYS A 415 21.53 -2.83 14.58
N GLY A 416 20.28 -3.08 14.99
CA GLY A 416 19.92 -3.61 16.30
C GLY A 416 19.91 -2.57 17.44
N ALA A 417 20.32 -1.32 17.19
CA ALA A 417 20.31 -0.25 18.18
C ALA A 417 19.05 0.63 18.03
N VAL A 418 18.40 0.96 19.14
CA VAL A 418 17.29 1.91 19.15
C VAL A 418 17.81 3.31 18.85
N THR A 419 17.28 3.95 17.80
CA THR A 419 17.58 5.36 17.47
C THR A 419 16.36 6.27 17.62
N SER A 420 15.18 5.70 17.89
CA SER A 420 14.02 6.42 18.40
C SER A 420 13.14 5.50 19.24
N ASP A 421 12.80 5.94 20.45
CA ASP A 421 11.84 5.29 21.34
C ASP A 421 10.39 5.75 21.10
N THR A 422 10.15 6.56 20.06
CA THR A 422 8.81 7.04 19.72
C THR A 422 8.08 6.01 18.85
N PRO A 423 6.88 5.55 19.24
CA PRO A 423 6.04 4.72 18.38
C PRO A 423 5.71 5.44 17.08
N TRP A 424 5.59 4.70 15.99
CA TRP A 424 5.43 5.31 14.67
C TRP A 424 4.67 4.40 13.70
N ASN A 425 4.01 5.01 12.72
CA ASN A 425 3.53 4.36 11.51
C ASN A 425 3.89 5.20 10.28
N HIS A 426 4.29 4.55 9.21
CA HIS A 426 4.45 5.10 7.86
C HIS A 426 4.52 3.93 6.87
N LEU A 427 3.38 3.52 6.29
CA LEU A 427 3.30 2.33 5.43
C LEU A 427 4.24 2.37 4.22
N GLY A 428 4.60 3.55 3.70
CA GLY A 428 5.59 3.68 2.63
C GLY A 428 6.97 3.07 2.96
N LEU A 429 7.30 2.88 4.24
CA LEU A 429 8.53 2.22 4.71
C LEU A 429 8.42 0.70 4.83
N GLN A 430 7.24 0.14 4.56
CA GLN A 430 6.99 -1.29 4.65
C GLN A 430 7.81 -2.07 3.61
N ASP A 431 8.37 -3.19 4.04
CA ASP A 431 9.06 -4.13 3.18
C ASP A 431 8.13 -4.97 2.32
N ARG A 432 8.72 -5.64 1.33
CA ARG A 432 8.08 -6.84 0.79
C ARG A 432 8.13 -7.88 1.88
N LEU A 433 6.97 -8.25 2.42
CA LEU A 433 6.84 -9.24 3.49
C LEU A 433 6.52 -10.63 2.92
N PRO A 434 6.78 -11.71 3.68
CA PRO A 434 6.36 -13.06 3.30
C PRO A 434 4.86 -13.13 2.99
N SER A 435 4.50 -13.65 1.80
CA SER A 435 3.09 -13.75 1.39
C SER A 435 2.33 -14.85 2.15
N ARG A 436 3.03 -15.94 2.49
CA ARG A 436 2.45 -17.16 3.07
C ARG A 436 2.75 -17.22 4.56
N ARG A 437 1.83 -16.71 5.37
CA ARG A 437 2.03 -16.50 6.81
C ARG A 437 1.17 -17.44 7.64
N TRP A 438 1.74 -18.49 8.24
CA TRP A 438 3.13 -18.98 8.08
C TRP A 438 3.19 -20.44 7.65
N VAL A 439 3.89 -20.69 6.54
CA VAL A 439 4.17 -22.06 6.10
C VAL A 439 5.43 -22.54 6.80
N VAL A 440 5.23 -23.49 7.72
CA VAL A 440 6.30 -24.13 8.48
C VAL A 440 6.29 -25.62 8.18
N ARG A 441 7.39 -26.12 7.62
CA ARG A 441 7.51 -27.51 7.19
C ARG A 441 8.38 -28.27 8.17
N THR A 442 7.76 -29.19 8.92
CA THR A 442 8.41 -30.03 9.92
C THR A 442 7.64 -31.33 10.06
N ASP A 443 8.37 -32.40 10.39
CA ASP A 443 7.81 -33.70 10.80
C ASP A 443 7.64 -33.80 12.34
N GLY A 444 8.02 -32.74 13.06
CA GLY A 444 7.90 -32.63 14.51
C GLY A 444 6.87 -31.60 14.94
N GLN A 445 7.09 -31.03 16.13
CA GLN A 445 6.25 -29.95 16.65
C GLN A 445 6.41 -28.68 15.81
N ARG A 446 5.29 -28.02 15.52
CA ARG A 446 5.27 -26.76 14.78
C ARG A 446 5.54 -25.59 15.74
N PRO A 447 6.66 -24.86 15.59
CA PRO A 447 6.89 -23.66 16.39
C PRO A 447 5.91 -22.54 16.00
N THR A 448 5.74 -21.58 16.89
CA THR A 448 5.05 -20.32 16.58
C THR A 448 5.96 -19.42 15.75
N VAL A 449 5.38 -18.78 14.74
CA VAL A 449 6.06 -17.77 13.92
C VAL A 449 5.21 -16.52 13.88
N THR A 450 5.79 -15.36 14.19
CA THR A 450 5.10 -14.06 14.18
C THR A 450 6.03 -12.95 13.73
N PHE A 451 5.48 -11.80 13.35
CA PHE A 451 6.25 -10.56 13.48
C PHE A 451 6.45 -10.25 14.97
N ASP A 452 7.57 -9.63 15.29
CA ASP A 452 7.90 -9.21 16.63
C ASP A 452 8.28 -7.73 16.64
N PHE A 453 7.84 -7.04 17.69
CA PHE A 453 7.95 -5.60 17.87
C PHE A 453 8.75 -5.23 19.14
N GLU A 454 9.28 -6.22 19.84
CA GLU A 454 10.14 -6.02 21.01
C GLU A 454 11.58 -5.68 20.59
N ASP A 455 12.03 -6.23 19.46
CA ASP A 455 13.37 -6.00 18.94
C ASP A 455 13.44 -6.21 17.41
N ALA A 456 14.31 -5.44 16.74
CA ALA A 456 14.50 -5.51 15.30
C ALA A 456 15.94 -5.15 14.89
N TRP A 457 16.39 -5.67 13.74
CA TRP A 457 17.67 -5.27 13.17
C TRP A 457 17.60 -3.87 12.56
N HIS A 458 16.54 -3.58 11.81
CA HIS A 458 16.32 -2.28 11.19
C HIS A 458 14.82 -2.01 11.06
N GLY A 459 14.37 -0.77 11.24
CA GLY A 459 12.96 -0.42 11.17
C GLY A 459 12.21 -0.71 12.47
N GLY A 460 11.00 -1.27 12.39
CA GLY A 460 10.10 -1.42 13.56
C GLY A 460 9.76 -2.85 13.97
N SER A 461 10.20 -3.86 13.21
CA SER A 461 9.83 -5.25 13.46
C SER A 461 10.86 -6.25 12.93
N SER A 462 10.86 -7.46 13.50
CA SER A 462 11.58 -8.64 13.01
C SER A 462 10.62 -9.83 12.84
N VAL A 463 11.10 -10.99 12.40
CA VAL A 463 10.35 -12.25 12.47
C VAL A 463 10.89 -13.08 13.63
N LEU A 464 9.99 -13.64 14.45
CA LEU A 464 10.32 -14.47 15.59
C LEU A 464 9.80 -15.89 15.39
N VAL A 465 10.69 -16.88 15.55
CA VAL A 465 10.35 -18.30 15.67
C VAL A 465 10.55 -18.70 17.14
N ALA A 466 9.49 -19.15 17.78
CA ALA A 466 9.52 -19.51 19.20
C ALA A 466 8.72 -20.78 19.52
N GLY A 467 9.19 -21.54 20.51
CA GLY A 467 8.55 -22.77 20.98
C GLY A 467 9.49 -23.97 20.95
N ASP A 468 8.97 -25.14 21.31
CA ASP A 468 9.75 -26.37 21.29
C ASP A 468 10.01 -26.84 19.86
N LEU A 469 11.29 -27.10 19.56
CA LEU A 469 11.73 -27.64 18.29
C LEU A 469 12.43 -28.98 18.52
N ASP A 470 11.78 -30.08 18.15
CA ASP A 470 12.28 -31.46 18.30
C ASP A 470 12.81 -32.06 16.99
N ARG A 471 12.38 -31.51 15.86
CA ARG A 471 12.80 -31.86 14.49
C ARG A 471 13.17 -30.60 13.70
N PRO A 472 13.93 -30.73 12.60
CA PRO A 472 14.19 -29.59 11.72
C PRO A 472 12.89 -28.95 11.21
N ALA A 473 12.81 -27.62 11.24
CA ALA A 473 11.71 -26.87 10.68
C ALA A 473 12.20 -25.92 9.59
N VAL A 474 11.54 -25.94 8.43
CA VAL A 474 11.78 -25.00 7.34
C VAL A 474 10.68 -23.95 7.34
N LEU A 475 11.07 -22.68 7.44
CA LEU A 475 10.20 -21.52 7.27
C LEU A 475 10.29 -21.05 5.82
N ASP A 476 9.20 -21.17 5.06
CA ASP A 476 9.10 -20.57 3.73
C ASP A 476 8.98 -19.04 3.88
N LEU A 477 9.82 -18.26 3.19
CA LEU A 477 9.81 -16.80 3.28
C LEU A 477 9.28 -16.14 2.01
N TYR A 478 9.85 -16.45 0.85
CA TYR A 478 9.49 -15.78 -0.41
C TYR A 478 9.37 -16.77 -1.55
N ALA A 479 8.25 -16.70 -2.27
CA ALA A 479 8.22 -17.14 -3.66
C ALA A 479 8.86 -16.05 -4.52
N ALA A 480 9.77 -16.41 -5.41
CA ALA A 480 10.66 -15.49 -6.11
C ALA A 480 10.86 -15.86 -7.59
N ARG A 481 11.42 -14.94 -8.36
CA ARG A 481 12.00 -15.14 -9.70
C ARG A 481 13.28 -14.34 -9.80
N LEU A 482 14.27 -14.65 -8.96
CA LEU A 482 15.53 -13.92 -8.92
C LEU A 482 16.56 -14.59 -9.85
N PRO A 483 17.01 -13.93 -10.93
CA PRO A 483 18.06 -14.49 -11.77
C PRO A 483 19.35 -14.59 -10.96
N LEU A 484 19.97 -15.78 -10.97
CA LEU A 484 21.22 -16.06 -10.27
C LEU A 484 22.40 -15.91 -11.21
N THR A 485 23.44 -15.29 -10.72
CA THR A 485 24.76 -15.23 -11.34
C THR A 485 25.78 -15.94 -10.44
N ARG A 486 26.99 -16.14 -10.95
CA ARG A 486 28.12 -16.67 -10.15
C ARG A 486 28.50 -15.76 -8.97
N ASP A 487 28.14 -14.48 -9.05
CA ASP A 487 28.49 -13.45 -8.09
C ASP A 487 27.33 -13.22 -7.08
N THR A 488 26.18 -13.86 -7.28
CA THR A 488 25.01 -13.73 -6.39
C THR A 488 25.29 -14.33 -5.02
N VAL A 489 25.02 -13.54 -3.99
CA VAL A 489 25.05 -13.95 -2.59
C VAL A 489 23.70 -13.69 -1.91
N VAL A 490 23.48 -14.40 -0.80
CA VAL A 490 22.39 -14.12 0.13
C VAL A 490 22.98 -13.70 1.47
N GLU A 491 22.59 -12.54 1.98
CA GLU A 491 22.89 -12.14 3.35
C GLU A 491 21.70 -12.48 4.23
N LEU A 492 21.96 -13.18 5.34
CA LEU A 492 20.96 -13.48 6.36
C LEU A 492 21.36 -12.80 7.66
N THR A 493 20.48 -11.95 8.19
CA THR A 493 20.67 -11.28 9.48
C THR A 493 19.77 -11.91 10.53
N HIS A 494 20.34 -12.52 11.55
CA HIS A 494 19.56 -13.24 12.57
C HIS A 494 20.25 -13.21 13.94
N ARG A 495 19.52 -13.67 14.96
CA ARG A 495 20.01 -13.83 16.34
C ARG A 495 19.27 -14.99 17.01
N THR A 496 19.98 -15.75 17.84
CA THR A 496 19.36 -16.73 18.74
C THR A 496 19.31 -16.14 20.14
N ASP A 497 18.11 -15.89 20.67
CA ASP A 497 17.92 -15.32 22.02
C ASP A 497 17.93 -16.42 23.09
N ALA A 498 17.40 -17.60 22.77
CA ALA A 498 17.35 -18.75 23.66
C ALA A 498 17.35 -20.07 22.88
N GLY A 499 17.87 -21.12 23.50
CA GLY A 499 18.05 -22.44 22.88
C GLY A 499 19.29 -22.51 21.98
N ARG A 500 19.53 -23.69 21.39
CA ARG A 500 20.64 -23.92 20.46
C ARG A 500 20.10 -24.49 19.16
N VAL A 501 20.27 -23.73 18.08
CA VAL A 501 19.86 -24.12 16.73
C VAL A 501 20.98 -23.87 15.73
N ASP A 502 21.18 -24.83 14.85
CA ASP A 502 21.94 -24.62 13.62
C ASP A 502 21.00 -24.03 12.56
N VAL A 503 21.51 -23.10 11.77
CA VAL A 503 20.73 -22.33 10.79
C VAL A 503 21.25 -22.64 9.40
N GLU A 504 20.34 -22.92 8.47
CA GLU A 504 20.66 -23.07 7.06
C GLU A 504 19.74 -22.17 6.22
N LEU A 505 20.29 -21.56 5.18
CA LEU A 505 19.54 -20.90 4.14
C LEU A 505 18.94 -21.97 3.22
N ALA A 506 17.64 -21.88 2.93
CA ALA A 506 16.95 -22.74 1.97
C ALA A 506 16.70 -21.98 0.66
N VAL A 507 17.18 -22.51 -0.47
CA VAL A 507 16.98 -21.92 -1.81
C VAL A 507 16.47 -22.99 -2.77
N ALA A 508 15.38 -22.71 -3.47
CA ALA A 508 14.87 -23.58 -4.53
C ALA A 508 15.01 -22.90 -5.89
N THR A 509 15.45 -23.64 -6.91
CA THR A 509 15.59 -23.15 -8.30
C THR A 509 14.47 -23.62 -9.23
N ALA A 510 13.43 -24.25 -8.66
CA ALA A 510 12.21 -24.63 -9.34
C ALA A 510 11.01 -24.40 -8.42
N ASP A 511 9.82 -24.28 -9.02
CA ASP A 511 8.57 -24.21 -8.25
C ASP A 511 8.23 -25.56 -7.61
N PRO A 512 7.36 -25.57 -6.56
CA PRO A 512 6.72 -26.80 -6.10
C PRO A 512 6.00 -27.52 -7.25
N ALA A 513 6.03 -28.86 -7.25
CA ALA A 513 5.43 -29.66 -8.32
C ALA A 513 3.89 -29.59 -8.31
N ALA A 514 3.28 -29.43 -7.14
CA ALA A 514 1.85 -29.22 -6.98
C ALA A 514 1.51 -28.22 -5.86
N PRO A 515 0.29 -27.66 -5.83
CA PRO A 515 -0.18 -26.84 -4.72
C PRO A 515 -0.07 -27.54 -3.37
N GLY A 516 0.36 -26.82 -2.32
CA GLY A 516 0.60 -27.39 -0.98
C GLY A 516 1.98 -28.01 -0.76
N GLU A 517 2.65 -28.43 -1.83
CA GLU A 517 3.94 -29.11 -1.72
C GLU A 517 5.09 -28.15 -1.36
N ALA A 518 6.19 -28.74 -0.90
CA ALA A 518 7.41 -28.00 -0.59
C ALA A 518 8.14 -27.58 -1.86
N PRO A 519 8.70 -26.36 -1.91
CA PRO A 519 9.72 -26.06 -2.90
C PRO A 519 10.88 -27.07 -2.77
N PRO A 520 11.53 -27.46 -3.89
CA PRO A 520 12.68 -28.36 -3.86
C PRO A 520 13.93 -27.63 -3.36
N TYR A 521 14.00 -27.39 -2.06
CA TYR A 521 15.07 -26.63 -1.43
C TYR A 521 16.41 -27.35 -1.45
N THR A 522 17.46 -26.60 -1.78
CA THR A 522 18.85 -26.87 -1.42
C THR A 522 19.20 -26.06 -0.18
N TYR A 523 19.92 -26.66 0.76
CA TYR A 523 20.28 -26.04 2.03
C TYR A 523 21.75 -25.64 2.06
N HIS A 524 22.03 -24.43 2.55
CA HIS A 524 23.36 -23.88 2.70
C HIS A 524 23.60 -23.47 4.16
N PRO A 525 24.67 -23.96 4.82
CA PRO A 525 24.98 -23.59 6.21
C PRO A 525 25.13 -22.09 6.41
N VAL A 526 24.60 -21.59 7.53
CA VAL A 526 24.75 -20.20 7.97
C VAL A 526 25.52 -20.18 9.27
N THR A 527 26.61 -19.42 9.30
CA THR A 527 27.37 -19.19 10.53
C THR A 527 26.54 -18.40 11.53
N THR A 528 26.47 -18.89 12.77
CA THR A 528 25.80 -18.27 13.90
C THR A 528 26.82 -17.64 14.83
N ALA A 529 26.43 -16.59 15.55
CA ALA A 529 27.23 -15.95 16.59
C ALA A 529 26.32 -15.30 17.64
N ASP A 530 26.92 -14.81 18.73
CA ASP A 530 26.21 -14.09 19.78
C ASP A 530 25.72 -12.72 19.28
N GLY A 531 24.49 -12.36 19.63
CA GLY A 531 23.89 -11.09 19.21
C GLY A 531 23.41 -11.09 17.75
N TRP A 532 23.05 -9.91 17.25
CA TRP A 532 22.68 -9.75 15.85
C TRP A 532 23.90 -10.01 14.95
N THR A 533 23.77 -10.95 14.03
CA THR A 533 24.82 -11.30 13.06
C THR A 533 24.26 -11.31 11.65
N THR A 534 25.01 -10.74 10.71
CA THR A 534 24.74 -10.82 9.27
C THR A 534 25.79 -11.72 8.62
N THR A 535 25.33 -12.83 8.04
CA THR A 535 26.19 -13.81 7.37
C THR A 535 25.94 -13.79 5.87
N THR A 536 27.01 -13.68 5.07
CA THR A 536 26.97 -13.77 3.61
C THR A 536 27.15 -15.22 3.16
N VAL A 537 26.14 -15.78 2.50
CA VAL A 537 26.10 -17.13 1.96
C VAL A 537 26.26 -17.08 0.44
N ARG A 538 27.27 -17.77 -0.09
CA ARG A 538 27.41 -17.98 -1.54
C ARG A 538 26.51 -19.13 -1.98
N LEU A 539 25.81 -18.95 -3.09
CA LEU A 539 24.93 -19.96 -3.67
C LEU A 539 25.70 -20.95 -4.57
N THR A 540 26.83 -21.45 -4.06
CA THR A 540 27.72 -22.34 -4.82
C THR A 540 26.96 -23.57 -5.31
N GLY A 541 27.02 -23.83 -6.61
CA GLY A 541 26.34 -24.97 -7.24
C GLY A 541 24.90 -24.69 -7.70
N LEU A 542 24.32 -23.53 -7.36
CA LEU A 542 23.03 -23.11 -7.91
C LEU A 542 23.23 -22.21 -9.13
N THR A 543 22.40 -22.40 -10.15
CA THR A 543 22.37 -21.60 -11.38
C THR A 543 20.92 -21.38 -11.82
N GLY A 544 20.70 -20.50 -12.81
CA GLY A 544 19.36 -20.23 -13.32
C GLY A 544 18.63 -19.19 -12.48
N THR A 545 17.42 -19.49 -12.02
CA THR A 545 16.56 -18.57 -11.28
C THR A 545 16.25 -19.16 -9.90
N ALA A 546 16.31 -18.36 -8.83
CA ALA A 546 15.74 -18.75 -7.55
C ALA A 546 14.22 -18.53 -7.57
N HIS A 547 13.49 -19.63 -7.32
CA HIS A 547 12.03 -19.72 -7.27
C HIS A 547 11.47 -19.60 -5.85
N ALA A 548 12.25 -19.97 -4.83
CA ALA A 548 11.87 -19.77 -3.44
C ALA A 548 13.08 -19.54 -2.53
N LEU A 549 12.85 -18.79 -1.45
CA LEU A 549 13.80 -18.55 -0.36
C LEU A 549 13.12 -18.91 0.98
N GLY A 550 13.88 -19.54 1.86
CA GLY A 550 13.45 -19.89 3.21
C GLY A 550 14.63 -20.05 4.16
N VAL A 551 14.35 -20.44 5.40
CA VAL A 551 15.36 -20.76 6.42
C VAL A 551 15.02 -22.09 7.08
N ARG A 552 15.99 -22.97 7.24
CA ARG A 552 15.86 -24.20 8.03
C ARG A 552 16.54 -24.03 9.39
N LEU A 553 15.81 -24.34 10.45
CA LEU A 553 16.32 -24.40 11.82
C LEU A 553 16.45 -25.86 12.23
N ILE A 554 17.62 -26.24 12.74
CA ILE A 554 17.92 -27.61 13.19
C ILE A 554 18.19 -27.56 14.70
N PRO A 555 17.38 -28.21 15.54
CA PRO A 555 17.60 -28.18 16.98
C PRO A 555 18.80 -29.02 17.38
N ALA A 556 19.72 -28.45 18.18
CA ALA A 556 20.87 -29.16 18.71
C ALA A 556 20.51 -29.88 20.02
N GLY A 557 19.69 -30.95 19.93
CA GLY A 557 19.29 -31.78 21.07
C GLY A 557 17.82 -31.65 21.51
N GLY A 558 17.01 -30.92 20.74
CA GLY A 558 15.59 -30.69 21.05
C GLY A 558 15.36 -29.67 22.17
N GLY A 559 14.20 -29.01 22.17
CA GLY A 559 13.75 -28.13 23.26
C GLY A 559 13.36 -26.72 22.80
N PRO A 560 13.12 -25.80 23.75
CA PRO A 560 12.60 -24.48 23.44
C PRO A 560 13.66 -23.63 22.73
N VAL A 561 13.26 -23.03 21.61
CA VAL A 561 14.05 -22.03 20.89
C VAL A 561 13.35 -20.67 20.90
N ARG A 562 14.14 -19.60 20.90
CA ARG A 562 13.71 -18.25 20.54
C ARG A 562 14.71 -17.70 19.52
N TRP A 563 14.37 -17.76 18.23
CA TRP A 563 15.24 -17.34 17.14
C TRP A 563 14.59 -16.20 16.35
N ARG A 564 15.37 -15.14 16.10
CA ARG A 564 14.91 -13.92 15.42
C ARG A 564 15.59 -13.77 14.07
N LEU A 565 14.80 -13.46 13.06
CA LEU A 565 15.24 -13.09 11.73
C LEU A 565 15.04 -11.58 11.53
N GLY A 566 16.14 -10.86 11.38
CA GLY A 566 16.16 -9.40 11.24
C GLY A 566 16.35 -8.93 9.81
N GLY A 567 16.78 -9.79 8.89
CA GLY A 567 16.85 -9.44 7.49
C GLY A 567 17.27 -10.58 6.57
N ILE A 568 16.87 -10.47 5.31
CA ILE A 568 17.37 -11.25 4.19
C ILE A 568 17.64 -10.31 3.01
N ALA A 569 18.77 -10.49 2.34
CA ALA A 569 19.10 -9.75 1.13
C ALA A 569 19.73 -10.67 0.09
N VAL A 570 19.41 -10.46 -1.19
CA VAL A 570 19.97 -11.18 -2.33
C VAL A 570 20.52 -10.16 -3.33
N HIS A 571 21.80 -10.28 -3.68
CA HIS A 571 22.45 -9.34 -4.57
C HIS A 571 23.72 -9.89 -5.21
N ASP A 572 24.12 -9.31 -6.35
CA ASP A 572 25.46 -9.49 -6.95
C ASP A 572 26.46 -8.44 -6.45
N ALA A 573 25.94 -7.28 -6.01
CA ALA A 573 26.70 -6.15 -5.52
C ALA A 573 25.85 -5.32 -4.56
N ALA A 574 26.52 -4.61 -3.65
CA ALA A 574 25.89 -3.74 -2.66
C ALA A 574 26.15 -2.24 -2.94
N PRO A 575 25.55 -1.64 -3.98
CA PRO A 575 25.77 -0.24 -4.29
C PRO A 575 25.23 0.66 -3.16
N THR A 576 25.94 1.75 -2.90
CA THR A 576 25.47 2.82 -2.01
C THR A 576 24.72 3.88 -2.84
N PRO A 577 23.51 4.30 -2.44
CA PRO A 577 22.78 5.33 -3.18
C PRO A 577 23.51 6.68 -3.13
N ALA A 578 23.31 7.50 -4.16
CA ALA A 578 23.80 8.88 -4.16
C ALA A 578 23.08 9.71 -3.09
N ALA A 579 23.75 10.74 -2.57
CA ALA A 579 23.13 11.65 -1.62
C ALA A 579 22.08 12.54 -2.32
N PRO A 580 20.95 12.85 -1.67
CA PRO A 580 20.03 13.88 -2.15
C PRO A 580 20.72 15.25 -2.14
N SER A 581 20.03 16.31 -2.56
CA SER A 581 20.60 17.67 -2.50
C SER A 581 19.56 18.71 -2.09
N GLY A 582 20.01 19.90 -1.69
CA GLY A 582 19.12 21.04 -1.45
C GLY A 582 18.11 20.84 -0.31
N LEU A 583 18.46 20.03 0.71
CA LEU A 583 17.67 19.89 1.93
C LEU A 583 17.47 21.27 2.57
N ARG A 584 16.21 21.62 2.84
CA ARG A 584 15.83 22.90 3.41
C ARG A 584 14.56 22.80 4.24
N VAL A 585 14.42 23.68 5.22
CA VAL A 585 13.15 23.94 5.91
C VAL A 585 12.34 24.92 5.06
N THR A 586 11.17 24.52 4.62
CA THR A 586 10.28 25.28 3.72
C THR A 586 9.23 26.08 4.48
N ALA A 587 8.80 25.58 5.64
CA ALA A 587 7.93 26.29 6.58
C ALA A 587 8.25 25.81 8.01
N ALA A 588 8.04 26.70 8.97
CA ALA A 588 8.22 26.42 10.39
C ALA A 588 7.19 27.20 11.22
N SER A 589 6.63 26.57 12.25
CA SER A 589 5.76 27.23 13.24
C SER A 589 5.94 26.56 14.60
N GLY A 590 6.67 27.23 15.50
CA GLY A 590 7.11 26.59 16.74
C GLY A 590 7.96 25.35 16.44
N GLY A 591 7.56 24.20 16.97
CA GLY A 591 8.24 22.92 16.75
C GLY A 591 7.87 22.19 15.45
N ASP A 592 6.88 22.69 14.70
CA ASP A 592 6.42 22.07 13.47
C ASP A 592 7.30 22.51 12.29
N LEU A 593 7.93 21.56 11.61
CA LEU A 593 8.84 21.83 10.49
C LEU A 593 8.43 21.05 9.24
N ARG A 594 8.42 21.75 8.10
CA ARG A 594 8.27 21.16 6.77
C ARG A 594 9.62 21.16 6.06
N PHE A 595 10.09 20.00 5.64
CA PHE A 595 11.32 19.81 4.87
C PHE A 595 11.03 19.54 3.40
N ALA A 596 11.93 19.96 2.53
CA ALA A 596 11.96 19.54 1.13
C ALA A 596 13.40 19.39 0.64
N TRP A 597 13.60 18.53 -0.36
CA TRP A 597 14.90 18.30 -1.00
C TRP A 597 14.73 17.93 -2.47
N ASN A 598 15.83 17.90 -3.20
CA ASN A 598 15.89 17.36 -4.54
C ASN A 598 16.26 15.86 -4.47
N PRO A 599 15.62 14.99 -5.27
CA PRO A 599 15.95 13.58 -5.30
C PRO A 599 17.40 13.33 -5.70
N ALA A 600 17.97 12.25 -5.18
CA ALA A 600 19.26 11.73 -5.63
C ALA A 600 19.11 11.07 -7.02
N PRO A 601 20.16 11.08 -7.86
CA PRO A 601 20.15 10.28 -9.09
C PRO A 601 20.15 8.77 -8.77
N GLY A 602 19.46 7.99 -9.59
CA GLY A 602 19.38 6.53 -9.45
C GLY A 602 18.26 6.04 -8.54
N ALA A 603 18.23 4.73 -8.29
CA ALA A 603 17.19 4.10 -7.51
C ALA A 603 17.38 4.39 -6.01
N THR A 604 16.37 5.00 -5.41
CA THR A 604 16.26 5.22 -3.95
C THR A 604 15.03 4.46 -3.46
N ARG A 605 15.19 3.70 -2.38
CA ARG A 605 14.09 3.00 -1.72
C ARG A 605 13.21 3.97 -0.95
N HIS A 606 13.85 4.79 -0.11
CA HIS A 606 13.25 5.86 0.68
C HIS A 606 14.34 6.79 1.21
N HIS A 607 13.94 7.85 1.91
CA HIS A 607 14.82 8.75 2.64
C HIS A 607 14.57 8.63 4.14
N THR A 608 15.61 8.85 4.95
CA THR A 608 15.51 8.94 6.41
C THR A 608 15.98 10.30 6.89
N LEU A 609 15.26 10.85 7.87
CA LEU A 609 15.56 12.12 8.50
C LEU A 609 15.91 11.88 9.97
N HIS A 610 17.07 12.38 10.38
CA HIS A 610 17.54 12.33 11.77
C HIS A 610 17.81 13.72 12.29
N ARG A 611 17.67 13.90 13.61
CA ARG A 611 18.26 15.03 14.34
C ARG A 611 19.57 14.59 14.97
N VAL A 612 20.60 15.41 14.85
CA VAL A 612 21.85 15.25 15.60
C VAL A 612 21.72 16.05 16.88
N LEU A 613 21.76 15.35 18.02
CA LEU A 613 21.65 15.95 19.34
C LEU A 613 22.99 16.60 19.77
N PRO A 614 23.00 17.47 20.79
CA PRO A 614 24.23 18.13 21.26
C PRO A 614 25.36 17.18 21.67
N ASP A 615 25.03 15.98 22.12
CA ASP A 615 26.00 14.92 22.47
C ASP A 615 26.56 14.15 21.26
N GLY A 616 26.12 14.49 20.05
CA GLY A 616 26.51 13.85 18.80
C GLY A 616 25.69 12.61 18.43
N THR A 617 24.77 12.17 19.28
CA THR A 617 23.88 11.04 18.96
C THR A 617 22.86 11.42 17.89
N ARG A 618 22.44 10.43 17.08
CA ARG A 618 21.44 10.61 16.02
C ARG A 618 20.10 10.06 16.51
N ARG A 619 19.08 10.91 16.54
CA ARG A 619 17.69 10.52 16.81
C ARG A 619 16.91 10.43 15.50
N PHE A 620 16.34 9.27 15.21
CA PHE A 620 15.47 9.10 14.05
C PHE A 620 14.17 9.91 14.23
N LEU A 621 13.83 10.72 13.23
CA LEU A 621 12.58 11.50 13.22
C LEU A 621 11.51 10.88 12.32
N GLY A 622 11.92 10.15 11.29
CA GLY A 622 11.01 9.55 10.33
C GLY A 622 11.70 9.21 9.02
N GLY A 623 10.96 8.52 8.15
CA GLY A 623 11.39 8.22 6.80
C GLY A 623 10.22 8.32 5.83
N THR A 624 10.52 8.53 4.56
CA THR A 624 9.51 8.70 3.51
C THR A 624 10.08 8.39 2.13
N CYS A 625 9.25 7.91 1.20
CA CYS A 625 9.63 7.78 -0.21
C CYS A 625 9.56 9.13 -0.94
N GLN A 626 8.83 10.09 -0.38
CA GLN A 626 8.60 11.41 -0.95
C GLN A 626 9.87 12.27 -0.92
N HIS A 627 9.77 13.47 -1.50
CA HIS A 627 10.85 14.49 -1.50
C HIS A 627 10.57 15.67 -0.56
N ALA A 628 9.59 15.48 0.33
CA ALA A 628 9.23 16.39 1.40
C ALA A 628 8.86 15.58 2.65
N PHE A 629 9.07 16.14 3.83
CA PHE A 629 8.73 15.48 5.09
C PHE A 629 8.29 16.47 6.15
N PHE A 630 7.28 16.11 6.94
CA PHE A 630 6.79 16.93 8.05
C PHE A 630 7.18 16.32 9.39
N THR A 631 7.74 17.14 10.29
CA THR A 631 8.02 16.74 11.68
C THR A 631 7.18 17.60 12.64
N PRO A 632 6.29 16.99 13.44
CA PRO A 632 5.50 17.74 14.43
C PRO A 632 6.30 18.03 15.71
N GLY A 633 6.06 19.21 16.29
CA GLY A 633 6.25 19.48 17.71
C GLY A 633 7.66 19.29 18.27
N LEU A 634 8.71 19.45 17.47
CA LEU A 634 10.08 19.34 17.95
C LEU A 634 10.41 20.41 19.00
N ARG A 635 11.20 20.05 20.01
CA ARG A 635 11.64 20.96 21.09
C ARG A 635 13.16 21.00 21.20
N PRO A 636 13.76 22.15 21.56
CA PRO A 636 15.19 22.23 21.87
C PRO A 636 15.55 21.35 23.06
N GLU A 637 16.69 20.64 22.98
CA GLU A 637 17.32 20.06 24.17
C GLU A 637 17.93 21.18 25.03
N GLN A 638 18.29 20.88 26.28
CA GLN A 638 18.86 21.88 27.19
C GLN A 638 20.12 22.52 26.59
N GLY A 639 20.09 23.84 26.40
CA GLY A 639 21.21 24.60 25.83
C GLY A 639 21.32 24.58 24.30
N GLU A 640 20.42 23.89 23.60
CA GLU A 640 20.44 23.82 22.14
C GLU A 640 19.83 25.08 21.51
N ARG A 641 20.67 25.88 20.85
CA ARG A 641 20.24 27.10 20.14
C ARG A 641 19.79 26.85 18.70
N ALA A 642 20.19 25.72 18.13
CA ALA A 642 19.83 25.32 16.78
C ALA A 642 19.84 23.80 16.66
N ALA A 643 18.84 23.25 15.98
CA ALA A 643 18.77 21.85 15.63
C ALA A 643 19.48 21.56 14.32
N ARG A 644 20.32 20.53 14.30
CA ARG A 644 20.93 20.00 13.07
C ARG A 644 20.18 18.76 12.64
N PHE A 645 19.77 18.74 11.38
CA PHE A 645 19.10 17.60 10.75
C PHE A 645 20.00 16.96 9.70
N GLU A 646 19.92 15.65 9.55
CA GLU A 646 20.60 14.87 8.52
C GLU A 646 19.58 14.07 7.72
N LEU A 647 19.58 14.27 6.41
CA LEU A 647 18.83 13.49 5.44
C LEU A 647 19.76 12.51 4.74
N ARG A 648 19.34 11.25 4.60
CA ARG A 648 20.04 10.25 3.79
C ARG A 648 19.07 9.59 2.82
N ALA A 649 19.57 9.22 1.64
CA ALA A 649 18.91 8.26 0.77
C ALA A 649 19.26 6.84 1.22
N VAL A 650 18.28 5.93 1.16
CA VAL A 650 18.42 4.51 1.50
C VAL A 650 18.19 3.69 0.23
N GLY A 651 19.09 2.76 -0.07
CA GLY A 651 18.98 1.84 -1.21
C GLY A 651 18.11 0.62 -0.89
N GLU A 652 17.83 -0.21 -1.89
CA GLU A 652 17.03 -1.43 -1.68
C GLU A 652 17.69 -2.39 -0.68
N LEU A 653 19.03 -2.43 -0.63
CA LEU A 653 19.83 -3.22 0.32
C LEU A 653 20.08 -2.52 1.66
N TYR A 654 19.35 -1.46 1.98
CA TYR A 654 19.54 -0.67 3.22
C TYR A 654 20.93 -0.02 3.36
N THR A 655 21.70 0.05 2.28
CA THR A 655 22.87 0.93 2.19
C THR A 655 22.42 2.39 2.23
N THR A 656 23.20 3.27 2.85
CA THR A 656 22.81 4.67 3.06
C THR A 656 23.83 5.62 2.44
N SER A 657 23.33 6.68 1.81
CA SER A 657 24.18 7.72 1.23
C SER A 657 24.98 8.48 2.30
N ALA A 658 25.94 9.29 1.86
CA ALA A 658 26.43 10.40 2.69
C ALA A 658 25.25 11.31 3.11
N PRO A 659 25.29 11.91 4.31
CA PRO A 659 24.21 12.77 4.78
C PRO A 659 24.25 14.13 4.09
N VAL A 660 23.07 14.72 3.86
CA VAL A 660 22.91 16.15 3.60
C VAL A 660 22.30 16.80 4.82
N THR A 661 22.79 17.97 5.20
CA THR A 661 22.43 18.59 6.47
C THR A 661 21.73 19.92 6.28
N VAL A 662 20.88 20.25 7.24
CA VAL A 662 20.29 21.59 7.39
C VAL A 662 20.23 21.93 8.87
N THR A 663 20.40 23.21 9.18
CA THR A 663 20.30 23.72 10.55
C THR A 663 19.09 24.65 10.66
N HIS A 664 18.26 24.42 11.67
CA HIS A 664 17.15 25.28 12.04
C HIS A 664 17.45 25.94 13.38
N ARG A 665 17.26 27.26 13.47
CA ARG A 665 17.36 27.99 14.74
C ARG A 665 15.98 28.01 15.40
N TRP A 666 15.93 27.67 16.69
CA TRP A 666 14.71 27.63 17.49
C TRP A 666 14.06 28.99 17.67
#